data_AF-A0A7Y5NGI1-F1
#
_entry.id   AF-A0A7Y5NGI1-F1
#
_cell.length_a   1.000
_cell.length_b   1.000
_cell.length_c   1.000
_cell.angle_alpha   90.00
_cell.angle_beta   90.00
_cell.angle_gamma   90.00
#
_symmetry.space_group_name_H-M   'P 1'
#
loop_
_entity.id
_entity.type
_entity.pdbx_description
1 polymer ?
#
loop_
_entity_poly.entity_id
_entity_poly.type
_entity_poly.pdbx_seq_one_letter_code
_entity_poly.pdbx_strand_id
1 'polypeptide(L)'
;MRPLRLESNAMTRKMRFVFLAVLFGSFGLYGFAPAQTLNADRAYEHVSVAPLNLAEFSNDIAPIAQLHLFAYRAGAWQEIPFQVDERGMEITVDGATVGNSYFPNAKDGLLDDSDDFLFMAQDAGERAPVNDWVAEASARSFPRYELKVTDPRTQQEGYVYLYRSATMPIDPQVPTYVRYAAGPAANPAADTVKGVSYVQGHTANGIPDYLAVPAAFGGTGADFLDRLKLRIRAVPPIFGEQIVNERDNLVAVANGVRTVQGRIRVIREVRERLQIFLFGTPIPIDTLGISLFFYPYSAQLSGEINLSSTLNARLLRASFDFDPNVANQGWSNQNADRIITGASGALTPAEAQVVLLPQRNWFSMSSIHGSLVGIFGMDPIANTTQQFYFHDAQSGTGDGTPDTGDNHSYGDTGFRIESASAIVAQFQLGMSAFYLKPGLTRAEAAALSTNAETPVQTAANAQTFDGVPPTRVNDLRVCMTTDTSAVLFLTAPSDAGSFVKSYEVGYSTTPVGNDTAAWFDTIAQKTTNLAAPAQPGTYQLVTVYGVTLGESYCFILRSFDDYGNASALSNVACGTIVAVAEPEVADRTPARFMLAQSYPNPLHAAQSNTLIRYELQQTQPVPVTLRVYDLLGHEVRHLVKAKQGRGAYAVSWDGRDESGALVTAGVYFYELRAGDLRQVKKLVVVR
;
A
#
# COMPACT_ATOMS: atom_id res chain seq x y z
N MET A 1 -9.76 -27.36 76.28
CA MET A 1 -8.94 -28.61 76.27
C MET A 1 -7.74 -28.41 75.35
N ARG A 2 -6.73 -29.31 75.39
CA ARG A 2 -5.53 -29.25 74.52
C ARG A 2 -5.70 -30.12 73.24
N PRO A 3 -4.82 -29.97 72.22
CA PRO A 3 -5.02 -30.53 70.88
C PRO A 3 -4.21 -31.82 70.58
N LEU A 4 -4.48 -32.41 69.41
CA LEU A 4 -3.71 -33.43 68.68
C LEU A 4 -3.70 -32.97 67.19
N ARG A 5 -2.62 -32.93 66.36
CA ARG A 5 -1.30 -33.61 66.29
C ARG A 5 -1.37 -35.13 66.10
N LEU A 6 -0.60 -35.77 65.21
CA LEU A 6 0.27 -35.31 64.10
C LEU A 6 0.59 -36.55 63.21
N GLU A 7 1.52 -36.40 62.25
CA GLU A 7 2.21 -37.43 61.44
C GLU A 7 1.35 -38.09 60.34
N SER A 8 1.73 -38.24 59.06
CA SER A 8 3.02 -38.25 58.33
C SER A 8 3.80 -39.56 58.37
N ASN A 9 3.85 -40.27 57.23
CA ASN A 9 5.03 -41.04 56.84
C ASN A 9 5.07 -41.22 55.32
N ALA A 10 6.29 -41.30 54.76
CA ALA A 10 6.51 -41.43 53.32
C ALA A 10 7.68 -42.38 53.04
N MET A 11 7.56 -43.26 52.04
CA MET A 11 8.74 -43.88 51.42
C MET A 11 8.52 -44.29 49.95
N THR A 12 9.19 -43.54 49.07
CA THR A 12 10.08 -44.01 47.97
C THR A 12 9.78 -45.36 47.29
N ARG A 13 9.74 -45.45 45.95
CA ARG A 13 10.90 -45.41 45.02
C ARG A 13 10.37 -45.42 43.55
N LYS A 14 11.03 -44.87 42.51
CA LYS A 14 12.29 -44.11 42.38
C LYS A 14 12.42 -43.44 40.99
N MET A 15 12.98 -42.21 40.92
CA MET A 15 13.97 -41.64 39.95
C MET A 15 13.81 -41.89 38.42
N ARG A 16 14.07 -40.96 37.48
CA ARG A 16 14.89 -39.70 37.34
C ARG A 16 14.31 -38.94 36.10
N PHE A 17 14.60 -37.69 35.70
CA PHE A 17 15.39 -36.50 36.10
C PHE A 17 14.41 -35.27 35.94
N VAL A 18 14.49 -34.06 36.54
CA VAL A 18 15.54 -33.06 36.91
C VAL A 18 15.85 -32.08 35.77
N PHE A 19 15.65 -30.75 35.89
CA PHE A 19 15.00 -29.94 36.96
C PHE A 19 14.00 -28.90 36.35
N LEU A 20 13.85 -27.59 36.63
CA LEU A 20 14.55 -26.58 37.44
C LEU A 20 13.56 -25.48 37.96
N ALA A 21 14.09 -24.57 38.78
CA ALA A 21 13.57 -23.34 39.40
C ALA A 21 13.06 -22.22 38.45
N VAL A 22 12.36 -21.14 38.84
CA VAL A 22 11.53 -20.64 39.98
C VAL A 22 11.41 -19.11 39.77
N LEU A 23 10.43 -18.46 40.40
CA LEU A 23 10.06 -17.03 40.21
C LEU A 23 11.23 -16.03 40.25
N PHE A 24 11.40 -15.29 39.14
CA PHE A 24 11.24 -13.83 39.09
C PHE A 24 10.14 -13.57 38.03
N GLY A 25 9.42 -12.46 37.96
CA GLY A 25 9.63 -11.11 38.45
C GLY A 25 9.15 -10.20 37.31
N SER A 26 8.05 -9.47 37.51
CA SER A 26 7.23 -8.94 36.41
C SER A 26 7.89 -7.81 35.61
N PHE A 27 8.44 -8.12 34.43
CA PHE A 27 8.70 -7.19 33.35
C PHE A 27 8.74 -7.92 31.98
N GLY A 28 8.20 -7.30 30.94
CA GLY A 28 8.66 -7.53 29.56
C GLY A 28 8.37 -8.89 28.91
N LEU A 29 7.11 -9.32 28.86
CA LEU A 29 6.60 -10.04 27.69
C LEU A 29 5.54 -9.20 26.99
N TYR A 30 6.01 -8.20 26.25
CA TYR A 30 5.29 -7.79 25.06
C TYR A 30 5.26 -9.01 24.14
N GLY A 31 4.10 -9.60 23.93
CA GLY A 31 3.90 -10.38 22.73
C GLY A 31 4.14 -9.44 21.56
N PHE A 32 5.06 -9.80 20.66
CA PHE A 32 5.17 -9.10 19.39
C PHE A 32 3.86 -9.35 18.64
N ALA A 33 2.96 -8.36 18.68
CA ALA A 33 1.98 -8.23 17.63
C ALA A 33 2.76 -8.13 16.31
N PRO A 34 2.38 -8.88 15.24
CA PRO A 34 2.96 -8.65 13.93
C PRO A 34 2.76 -7.17 13.58
N ALA A 35 3.71 -6.54 12.89
CA ALA A 35 3.61 -5.13 12.57
C ALA A 35 2.40 -4.93 11.63
N GLN A 36 1.30 -4.41 12.16
CA GLN A 36 0.07 -4.27 11.40
C GLN A 36 0.23 -3.08 10.46
N THR A 37 0.63 -3.38 9.23
CA THR A 37 1.19 -2.44 8.27
C THR A 37 0.12 -1.57 7.62
N LEU A 38 -1.02 -2.17 7.27
CA LEU A 38 -2.24 -1.46 6.90
C LEU A 38 -3.28 -1.58 8.02
N ASN A 39 -4.13 -0.56 8.16
CA ASN A 39 -5.13 -0.50 9.23
C ASN A 39 -6.16 -1.66 9.14
N ALA A 40 -6.52 -2.25 10.29
CA ALA A 40 -7.61 -3.22 10.40
C ALA A 40 -8.95 -2.66 9.87
N ASP A 41 -9.17 -1.35 10.00
CA ASP A 41 -10.37 -0.67 9.46
C ASP A 41 -10.49 -0.76 7.93
N ARG A 42 -9.43 -1.17 7.21
CA ARG A 42 -9.42 -1.38 5.76
C ARG A 42 -9.63 -2.84 5.34
N ALA A 43 -9.81 -3.78 6.27
CA ALA A 43 -9.79 -5.21 5.96
C ALA A 43 -10.83 -5.66 4.90
N TYR A 44 -11.96 -4.96 4.81
CA TYR A 44 -13.04 -5.27 3.86
C TYR A 44 -12.86 -4.65 2.47
N GLU A 45 -11.82 -3.84 2.26
CA GLU A 45 -11.58 -3.09 1.03
C GLU A 45 -10.80 -3.92 0.00
N HIS A 46 -11.23 -3.90 -1.25
CA HIS A 46 -10.45 -4.45 -2.35
C HIS A 46 -9.47 -3.38 -2.87
N VAL A 47 -8.31 -3.81 -3.34
CA VAL A 47 -7.29 -2.96 -3.93
C VAL A 47 -7.21 -3.28 -5.41
N SER A 48 -7.56 -2.30 -6.25
CA SER A 48 -7.41 -2.39 -7.70
C SER A 48 -6.16 -1.63 -8.14
N VAL A 49 -5.37 -2.22 -9.04
CA VAL A 49 -4.18 -1.59 -9.63
C VAL A 49 -4.37 -1.52 -11.13
N ALA A 50 -4.39 -0.32 -11.70
CA ALA A 50 -4.43 -0.15 -13.15
C ALA A 50 -3.18 -0.80 -13.80
N PRO A 51 -3.32 -1.75 -14.75
CA PRO A 51 -2.17 -2.48 -15.33
C PRO A 51 -1.16 -1.59 -16.07
N LEU A 52 -1.53 -0.38 -16.48
CA LEU A 52 -0.61 0.63 -17.00
C LEU A 52 0.50 1.00 -15.99
N ASN A 53 0.25 0.86 -14.68
CA ASN A 53 1.27 1.02 -13.63
C ASN A 53 2.23 -0.19 -13.52
N LEU A 54 1.97 -1.26 -14.27
CA LEU A 54 2.71 -2.53 -14.31
C LEU A 54 3.41 -2.74 -15.66
N ALA A 55 3.92 -1.66 -16.26
CA ALA A 55 4.41 -1.57 -17.65
C ALA A 55 5.38 -2.67 -18.14
N GLU A 56 6.19 -3.28 -17.27
CA GLU A 56 7.10 -4.39 -17.61
C GLU A 56 6.36 -5.73 -17.81
N PHE A 57 5.12 -5.81 -17.32
CA PHE A 57 4.24 -6.98 -17.43
C PHE A 57 3.04 -6.73 -18.34
N SER A 58 2.52 -5.49 -18.43
CA SER A 58 1.41 -5.15 -19.33
C SER A 58 1.85 -4.98 -20.79
N ASN A 59 0.92 -4.63 -21.68
CA ASN A 59 1.13 -4.54 -23.14
C ASN A 59 1.40 -5.93 -23.78
N ASP A 60 0.55 -6.92 -23.48
CA ASP A 60 0.57 -8.26 -24.10
C ASP A 60 1.81 -9.12 -23.75
N ILE A 61 2.59 -8.71 -22.74
CA ILE A 61 3.91 -9.31 -22.43
C ILE A 61 3.84 -10.42 -21.38
N ALA A 62 2.97 -10.32 -20.36
CA ALA A 62 2.86 -11.30 -19.28
C ALA A 62 1.55 -12.12 -19.37
N PRO A 63 1.63 -13.44 -19.61
CA PRO A 63 0.49 -14.33 -19.42
C PRO A 63 0.03 -14.32 -17.96
N ILE A 64 -1.27 -14.16 -17.72
CA ILE A 64 -1.87 -14.11 -16.38
C ILE A 64 -1.56 -15.39 -15.59
N ALA A 65 -1.51 -16.54 -16.28
CA ALA A 65 -1.15 -17.83 -15.70
C ALA A 65 0.32 -17.96 -15.23
N GLN A 66 1.17 -16.94 -15.46
CA GLN A 66 2.54 -16.83 -14.93
C GLN A 66 2.65 -15.83 -13.77
N LEU A 67 1.56 -15.16 -13.38
CA LEU A 67 1.57 -14.15 -12.32
C LEU A 67 1.33 -14.78 -10.95
N HIS A 68 2.06 -14.28 -9.94
CA HIS A 68 1.92 -14.69 -8.55
C HIS A 68 2.02 -13.46 -7.63
N LEU A 69 1.09 -13.31 -6.69
CA LEU A 69 1.09 -12.21 -5.72
C LEU A 69 1.49 -12.71 -4.33
N PHE A 70 2.45 -12.04 -3.70
CA PHE A 70 2.94 -12.40 -2.37
C PHE A 70 2.81 -11.26 -1.37
N ALA A 71 2.57 -11.60 -0.10
CA ALA A 71 2.84 -10.74 1.04
C ALA A 71 4.15 -11.20 1.72
N TYR A 72 4.91 -10.25 2.27
CA TYR A 72 6.04 -10.55 3.16
C TYR A 72 5.58 -10.37 4.61
N ARG A 73 5.81 -11.37 5.46
CA ARG A 73 5.31 -11.39 6.85
C ARG A 73 6.30 -12.11 7.77
N ALA A 74 6.76 -11.44 8.82
CA ALA A 74 7.64 -11.97 9.87
C ALA A 74 8.91 -12.67 9.34
N GLY A 75 9.49 -12.16 8.24
CA GLY A 75 10.68 -12.73 7.62
C GLY A 75 10.43 -13.85 6.60
N ALA A 76 9.19 -14.04 6.13
CA ALA A 76 8.83 -15.07 5.17
C ALA A 76 7.90 -14.55 4.06
N TRP A 77 8.00 -15.17 2.88
CA TRP A 77 7.09 -14.98 1.75
C TRP A 77 5.85 -15.87 1.90
N GLN A 78 4.67 -15.29 1.76
CA GLN A 78 3.38 -15.98 1.69
C GLN A 78 2.69 -15.61 0.38
N GLU A 79 2.33 -16.59 -0.46
CA GLU A 79 1.48 -16.33 -1.63
C GLU A 79 0.06 -15.96 -1.15
N ILE A 80 -0.55 -14.95 -1.76
CA ILE A 80 -1.86 -14.40 -1.36
C ILE A 80 -2.84 -14.41 -2.54
N PRO A 81 -4.17 -14.39 -2.27
CA PRO A 81 -5.15 -14.30 -3.33
C PRO A 81 -4.98 -13.01 -4.16
N PHE A 82 -5.10 -13.16 -5.48
CA PHE A 82 -5.27 -12.06 -6.41
C PHE A 82 -6.18 -12.51 -7.57
N GLN A 83 -6.58 -11.57 -8.41
CA GLN A 83 -7.41 -11.80 -9.58
C GLN A 83 -7.03 -10.80 -10.68
N VAL A 84 -7.00 -11.29 -11.92
CA VAL A 84 -7.08 -10.45 -13.11
C VAL A 84 -8.40 -10.80 -13.77
N ASP A 85 -9.27 -9.81 -13.96
CA ASP A 85 -10.52 -10.00 -14.70
C ASP A 85 -10.34 -9.51 -16.12
N GLU A 86 -10.00 -10.44 -17.03
CA GLU A 86 -9.77 -10.04 -18.43
C GLU A 86 -11.04 -9.41 -19.02
N ARG A 87 -10.91 -8.19 -19.52
CA ARG A 87 -11.93 -7.55 -20.35
C ARG A 87 -11.60 -7.79 -21.82
N GLY A 88 -12.50 -7.36 -22.71
CA GLY A 88 -12.24 -7.40 -24.14
C GLY A 88 -12.99 -6.34 -24.90
N MET A 89 -12.40 -5.93 -26.02
CA MET A 89 -12.85 -4.84 -26.89
C MET A 89 -14.11 -5.17 -27.72
N GLU A 90 -14.57 -6.42 -27.74
CA GLU A 90 -15.74 -6.83 -28.54
C GLU A 90 -16.65 -7.86 -27.84
N ILE A 91 -17.88 -7.41 -27.56
CA ILE A 91 -19.08 -8.25 -27.45
C ILE A 91 -20.17 -7.74 -28.40
N THR A 92 -21.02 -8.63 -28.91
CA THR A 92 -22.25 -8.24 -29.60
C THR A 92 -23.42 -8.24 -28.61
N VAL A 93 -23.92 -7.06 -28.28
CA VAL A 93 -25.13 -6.84 -27.46
C VAL A 93 -26.27 -6.48 -28.39
N ASP A 94 -27.21 -7.40 -28.57
CA ASP A 94 -28.52 -7.15 -29.20
C ASP A 94 -28.46 -6.53 -30.61
N GLY A 95 -27.34 -6.79 -31.31
CA GLY A 95 -27.03 -6.30 -32.66
C GLY A 95 -25.97 -5.20 -32.73
N ALA A 96 -25.56 -4.61 -31.60
CA ALA A 96 -24.51 -3.60 -31.51
C ALA A 96 -23.21 -4.18 -30.93
N THR A 97 -22.05 -3.74 -31.44
CA THR A 97 -20.76 -4.04 -30.80
C THR A 97 -20.54 -3.09 -29.61
N VAL A 98 -20.25 -3.66 -28.45
CA VAL A 98 -19.88 -2.95 -27.22
C VAL A 98 -18.49 -3.43 -26.79
N GLY A 99 -17.60 -2.50 -26.44
CA GLY A 99 -16.26 -2.81 -25.95
C GLY A 99 -16.14 -2.75 -24.43
N ASN A 100 -14.97 -3.15 -23.92
CA ASN A 100 -14.60 -3.14 -22.50
C ASN A 100 -15.52 -3.98 -21.61
N SER A 101 -15.85 -5.21 -22.03
CA SER A 101 -16.70 -6.14 -21.28
C SER A 101 -15.91 -7.26 -20.61
N TYR A 102 -16.29 -7.63 -19.38
CA TYR A 102 -15.83 -8.84 -18.67
C TYR A 102 -16.34 -10.16 -19.29
N PHE A 103 -17.23 -10.09 -20.27
CA PHE A 103 -17.82 -11.25 -20.95
C PHE A 103 -17.50 -11.28 -22.47
N PRO A 104 -16.23 -11.09 -22.87
CA PRO A 104 -15.86 -10.91 -24.27
C PRO A 104 -16.01 -12.19 -25.09
N ASN A 105 -16.12 -12.05 -26.42
CA ASN A 105 -16.19 -13.20 -27.34
C ASN A 105 -14.91 -14.07 -27.29
N ALA A 106 -13.78 -13.47 -26.95
CA ALA A 106 -12.49 -14.12 -26.72
C ALA A 106 -11.73 -13.40 -25.60
N LYS A 107 -10.82 -14.13 -24.94
CA LYS A 107 -9.83 -13.65 -23.99
C LYS A 107 -8.46 -14.13 -24.48
N ASP A 108 -7.41 -13.34 -24.33
CA ASP A 108 -6.05 -13.68 -24.79
C ASP A 108 -5.17 -14.35 -23.70
N GLY A 109 -5.53 -14.19 -22.42
CA GLY A 109 -4.79 -14.73 -21.29
C GLY A 109 -3.56 -13.90 -20.89
N LEU A 110 -3.45 -12.66 -21.36
CA LEU A 110 -2.35 -11.72 -21.14
C LEU A 110 -2.81 -10.59 -20.20
N LEU A 111 -1.87 -9.92 -19.54
CA LEU A 111 -2.16 -8.70 -18.79
C LEU A 111 -2.08 -7.49 -19.74
N ASP A 112 -3.20 -6.81 -19.98
CA ASP A 112 -3.28 -5.61 -20.84
C ASP A 112 -3.76 -4.36 -20.07
N ASP A 113 -3.89 -3.19 -20.71
CA ASP A 113 -4.41 -1.97 -20.07
C ASP A 113 -5.94 -1.89 -20.02
N SER A 114 -6.63 -2.86 -20.64
CA SER A 114 -8.07 -3.06 -20.53
C SER A 114 -8.46 -3.87 -19.29
N ASP A 115 -7.55 -4.63 -18.65
CA ASP A 115 -7.84 -5.48 -17.48
C ASP A 115 -8.13 -4.75 -16.16
N ASP A 116 -8.75 -5.46 -15.22
CA ASP A 116 -8.69 -5.14 -13.78
C ASP A 116 -7.77 -6.13 -13.04
N PHE A 117 -6.62 -5.68 -12.53
CA PHE A 117 -5.84 -6.42 -11.52
C PHE A 117 -6.30 -6.03 -10.11
N LEU A 118 -6.65 -7.01 -9.26
CA LEU A 118 -7.08 -6.76 -7.88
C LEU A 118 -6.69 -7.82 -6.84
N PHE A 119 -6.64 -7.39 -5.58
CA PHE A 119 -6.44 -8.20 -4.36
C PHE A 119 -7.20 -7.57 -3.17
N MET A 120 -7.08 -8.13 -1.96
CA MET A 120 -7.72 -7.55 -0.76
C MET A 120 -6.72 -6.78 0.11
N ALA A 121 -7.15 -5.63 0.67
CA ALA A 121 -6.31 -4.79 1.51
C ALA A 121 -5.82 -5.51 2.79
N GLN A 122 -6.63 -6.43 3.35
CA GLN A 122 -6.24 -7.27 4.48
C GLN A 122 -5.06 -8.21 4.20
N ASP A 123 -4.79 -8.53 2.92
CA ASP A 123 -3.71 -9.45 2.54
C ASP A 123 -2.35 -8.76 2.44
N ALA A 124 -2.30 -7.43 2.52
CA ALA A 124 -1.04 -6.70 2.55
C ALA A 124 -0.14 -7.14 3.73
N GLY A 125 1.16 -7.13 3.49
CA GLY A 125 2.21 -7.52 4.43
C GLY A 125 3.10 -6.36 4.85
N GLU A 126 4.21 -6.74 5.48
CA GLU A 126 5.35 -5.88 5.79
C GLU A 126 6.15 -5.56 4.51
N ARG A 127 6.89 -4.45 4.51
CA ARG A 127 7.81 -4.15 3.40
C ARG A 127 8.98 -5.13 3.44
N ALA A 128 9.18 -5.88 2.36
CA ALA A 128 10.30 -6.81 2.24
C ALA A 128 11.64 -6.07 2.17
N PRO A 129 12.75 -6.69 2.63
CA PRO A 129 14.09 -6.27 2.26
C PRO A 129 14.29 -6.26 0.74
N VAL A 130 15.17 -5.38 0.25
CA VAL A 130 15.37 -5.20 -1.20
C VAL A 130 16.05 -6.42 -1.84
N ASN A 131 16.92 -7.11 -1.10
CA ASN A 131 17.60 -8.35 -1.48
C ASN A 131 16.86 -9.65 -1.07
N ASP A 132 15.82 -9.59 -0.23
CA ASP A 132 14.98 -10.76 0.02
C ASP A 132 14.00 -10.93 -1.14
N TRP A 133 13.98 -12.12 -1.76
CA TRP A 133 13.21 -12.47 -2.95
C TRP A 133 12.75 -13.92 -2.85
N VAL A 134 11.56 -14.23 -3.35
CA VAL A 134 11.09 -15.62 -3.47
C VAL A 134 12.16 -16.53 -4.10
N ALA A 135 12.29 -17.77 -3.61
CA ALA A 135 13.45 -18.62 -3.90
C ALA A 135 13.53 -19.12 -5.36
N GLU A 136 12.42 -19.07 -6.09
CA GLU A 136 12.28 -19.63 -7.44
C GLU A 136 13.14 -18.89 -8.48
N ALA A 137 13.93 -19.63 -9.25
CA ALA A 137 14.88 -19.04 -10.20
C ALA A 137 14.18 -18.28 -11.33
N SER A 138 13.05 -18.81 -11.84
CA SER A 138 12.28 -18.11 -12.88
C SER A 138 11.53 -16.89 -12.37
N ALA A 139 11.34 -16.72 -11.06
CA ALA A 139 10.78 -15.50 -10.48
C ALA A 139 11.82 -14.37 -10.34
N ARG A 140 13.11 -14.70 -10.53
CA ARG A 140 14.25 -13.77 -10.47
C ARG A 140 14.81 -13.41 -11.86
N SER A 141 14.31 -14.05 -12.93
CA SER A 141 14.62 -13.71 -14.32
C SER A 141 13.74 -12.60 -14.91
N PHE A 142 12.82 -12.05 -14.11
CA PHE A 142 11.94 -10.93 -14.44
C PHE A 142 12.04 -9.88 -13.31
N PRO A 143 11.69 -8.60 -13.56
CA PRO A 143 11.43 -7.69 -12.46
C PRO A 143 10.27 -8.20 -11.59
N ARG A 144 10.21 -7.74 -10.33
CA ARG A 144 9.02 -7.81 -9.48
C ARG A 144 8.42 -6.42 -9.33
N TYR A 145 7.13 -6.33 -9.06
CA TYR A 145 6.51 -5.08 -8.63
C TYR A 145 6.29 -5.07 -7.12
N GLU A 146 6.93 -4.13 -6.43
CA GLU A 146 6.53 -3.72 -5.08
C GLU A 146 5.30 -2.82 -5.20
N LEU A 147 4.16 -3.29 -4.69
CA LEU A 147 2.90 -2.57 -4.68
C LEU A 147 2.63 -2.07 -3.25
N LYS A 148 2.85 -0.77 -3.04
CA LYS A 148 2.54 -0.10 -1.77
C LYS A 148 1.07 0.30 -1.75
N VAL A 149 0.37 0.00 -0.66
CA VAL A 149 -1.03 0.34 -0.38
C VAL A 149 -1.07 1.26 0.85
N THR A 150 -1.57 2.49 0.71
CA THR A 150 -1.59 3.49 1.78
C THR A 150 -3.02 3.87 2.17
N ASP A 151 -3.37 3.85 3.45
CA ASP A 151 -4.61 4.50 3.95
C ASP A 151 -4.39 6.03 3.95
N PRO A 152 -5.08 6.81 3.10
CA PRO A 152 -4.85 8.25 3.01
C PRO A 152 -5.15 9.02 4.31
N ARG A 153 -5.93 8.44 5.24
CA ARG A 153 -6.33 9.08 6.51
C ARG A 153 -5.30 8.89 7.61
N THR A 154 -4.72 7.68 7.71
CA THR A 154 -3.77 7.31 8.78
C THR A 154 -2.31 7.31 8.32
N GLN A 155 -2.06 7.34 7.01
CA GLN A 155 -0.74 7.21 6.38
C GLN A 155 -0.03 5.89 6.74
N GLN A 156 -0.79 4.86 7.13
CA GLN A 156 -0.30 3.49 7.29
C GLN A 156 -0.16 2.80 5.93
N GLU A 157 0.85 1.94 5.78
CA GLU A 157 1.35 1.43 4.51
C GLU A 157 1.51 -0.10 4.54
N GLY A 158 0.65 -0.82 3.82
CA GLY A 158 0.80 -2.26 3.54
C GLY A 158 1.52 -2.51 2.21
N TYR A 159 2.18 -3.66 2.07
CA TYR A 159 2.95 -4.02 0.88
C TYR A 159 2.58 -5.41 0.35
N VAL A 160 2.45 -5.53 -0.97
CA VAL A 160 2.39 -6.81 -1.69
C VAL A 160 3.34 -6.79 -2.88
N TYR A 161 3.75 -7.97 -3.34
CA TYR A 161 4.81 -8.16 -4.33
C TYR A 161 4.32 -9.05 -5.46
N LEU A 162 4.12 -8.46 -6.65
CA LEU A 162 3.71 -9.18 -7.85
C LEU A 162 4.95 -9.68 -8.59
N TYR A 163 5.02 -11.00 -8.77
CA TYR A 163 6.07 -11.71 -9.49
C TYR A 163 5.53 -12.35 -10.76
N ARG A 164 6.41 -12.58 -11.73
CA ARG A 164 6.17 -13.44 -12.89
C ARG A 164 7.09 -14.65 -12.83
N SER A 165 6.58 -15.85 -13.09
CA SER A 165 7.38 -17.07 -13.20
C SER A 165 6.81 -18.03 -14.24
N ALA A 166 7.68 -18.67 -15.02
CA ALA A 166 7.29 -19.68 -16.01
C ALA A 166 7.32 -21.12 -15.45
N THR A 167 7.76 -21.31 -14.21
CA THR A 167 8.01 -22.63 -13.60
C THR A 167 7.44 -22.78 -12.18
N MET A 168 7.03 -21.69 -11.53
CA MET A 168 6.39 -21.73 -10.22
C MET A 168 5.00 -22.38 -10.36
N PRO A 169 4.67 -23.41 -9.57
CA PRO A 169 3.31 -23.93 -9.52
C PRO A 169 2.41 -22.94 -8.78
N ILE A 170 1.18 -22.78 -9.26
CA ILE A 170 0.11 -22.08 -8.55
C ILE A 170 -0.22 -22.85 -7.26
N ASP A 171 -0.10 -22.24 -6.08
CA ASP A 171 -0.44 -22.92 -4.83
C ASP A 171 -1.97 -23.19 -4.71
N PRO A 172 -2.40 -24.46 -4.56
CA PRO A 172 -3.80 -24.80 -4.32
C PRO A 172 -4.29 -24.46 -2.90
N GLN A 173 -3.42 -24.10 -1.95
CA GLN A 173 -3.81 -23.65 -0.61
C GLN A 173 -4.21 -22.17 -0.55
N VAL A 174 -3.75 -21.34 -1.50
CA VAL A 174 -4.11 -19.91 -1.56
C VAL A 174 -5.62 -19.77 -1.76
N PRO A 175 -6.36 -19.13 -0.83
CA PRO A 175 -7.81 -19.29 -0.76
C PRO A 175 -8.56 -18.64 -1.95
N THR A 176 -9.74 -19.19 -2.22
CA THR A 176 -10.79 -18.56 -3.05
C THR A 176 -11.82 -17.95 -2.09
N TYR A 177 -11.88 -16.62 -2.02
CA TYR A 177 -12.75 -15.91 -1.09
C TYR A 177 -14.23 -15.92 -1.50
N VAL A 178 -14.50 -15.84 -2.79
CA VAL A 178 -15.87 -15.77 -3.33
C VAL A 178 -16.10 -16.94 -4.26
N ARG A 179 -17.24 -17.62 -4.11
CA ARG A 179 -17.61 -18.80 -4.86
C ARG A 179 -19.01 -18.64 -5.45
N TYR A 180 -19.13 -18.97 -6.73
CA TYR A 180 -20.40 -19.09 -7.44
C TYR A 180 -20.90 -20.54 -7.36
N ALA A 181 -22.22 -20.71 -7.28
CA ALA A 181 -22.90 -21.97 -7.50
C ALA A 181 -24.17 -21.71 -8.33
N ALA A 182 -24.26 -22.31 -9.50
CA ALA A 182 -25.51 -22.35 -10.26
C ALA A 182 -26.60 -23.12 -9.49
N GLY A 183 -27.86 -22.83 -9.78
CA GLY A 183 -28.99 -23.50 -9.12
C GLY A 183 -29.05 -25.01 -9.42
N PRO A 184 -29.75 -25.80 -8.59
CA PRO A 184 -29.95 -27.22 -8.85
C PRO A 184 -30.73 -27.42 -10.17
N ALA A 185 -30.53 -28.54 -10.87
CA ALA A 185 -31.12 -28.74 -12.20
C ALA A 185 -32.67 -28.64 -12.29
N ALA A 186 -33.39 -28.72 -11.16
CA ALA A 186 -34.83 -28.48 -11.07
C ALA A 186 -35.23 -26.99 -10.97
N ASN A 187 -34.29 -26.11 -10.60
CA ASN A 187 -34.42 -24.65 -10.61
C ASN A 187 -33.02 -24.02 -10.90
N PRO A 188 -32.49 -24.18 -12.13
CA PRO A 188 -31.07 -23.95 -12.43
C PRO A 188 -30.63 -22.49 -12.37
N ALA A 189 -31.58 -21.56 -12.44
CA ALA A 189 -31.32 -20.12 -12.39
C ALA A 189 -31.38 -19.54 -10.96
N ALA A 190 -31.82 -20.32 -9.96
CA ALA A 190 -31.73 -19.92 -8.55
C ALA A 190 -30.29 -20.13 -8.04
N ASP A 191 -29.40 -19.26 -8.49
CA ASP A 191 -27.97 -19.31 -8.21
C ASP A 191 -27.62 -18.72 -6.83
N THR A 192 -26.40 -18.99 -6.37
CA THR A 192 -25.92 -18.54 -5.06
C THR A 192 -24.49 -18.03 -5.19
N VAL A 193 -24.22 -16.86 -4.61
CA VAL A 193 -22.87 -16.35 -4.39
C VAL A 193 -22.53 -16.44 -2.91
N LYS A 194 -21.33 -16.92 -2.60
CA LYS A 194 -20.84 -17.09 -1.23
C LYS A 194 -19.51 -16.37 -1.07
N GLY A 195 -19.51 -15.30 -0.29
CA GLY A 195 -18.29 -14.63 0.18
C GLY A 195 -17.77 -15.26 1.48
N VAL A 196 -16.91 -14.51 2.18
CA VAL A 196 -16.42 -14.86 3.51
C VAL A 196 -17.48 -14.58 4.58
N SER A 197 -18.18 -13.44 4.48
CA SER A 197 -19.17 -13.01 5.47
C SER A 197 -20.62 -13.23 5.09
N TYR A 198 -20.93 -13.70 3.88
CA TYR A 198 -22.31 -13.82 3.40
C TYR A 198 -22.54 -15.01 2.46
N VAL A 199 -23.77 -15.48 2.45
CA VAL A 199 -24.38 -16.29 1.40
C VAL A 199 -25.57 -15.50 0.86
N GLN A 200 -25.53 -15.15 -0.42
CA GLN A 200 -26.61 -14.45 -1.11
C GLN A 200 -27.17 -15.37 -2.19
N GLY A 201 -28.46 -15.68 -2.08
CA GLY A 201 -29.22 -16.42 -3.09
C GLY A 201 -30.00 -15.47 -3.99
N HIS A 202 -30.43 -16.00 -5.12
CA HIS A 202 -31.27 -15.28 -6.07
C HIS A 202 -32.41 -16.16 -6.58
N THR A 203 -33.50 -15.50 -6.96
CA THR A 203 -34.62 -16.08 -7.69
C THR A 203 -34.17 -16.75 -8.99
N ALA A 204 -35.04 -17.54 -9.62
CA ALA A 204 -34.86 -17.99 -11.01
C ALA A 204 -34.74 -16.85 -12.05
N ASN A 205 -34.97 -15.60 -11.65
CA ASN A 205 -34.80 -14.39 -12.44
C ASN A 205 -33.48 -13.67 -12.12
N GLY A 206 -32.72 -14.13 -11.13
CA GLY A 206 -31.44 -13.53 -10.72
C GLY A 206 -31.54 -12.33 -9.77
N ILE A 207 -32.76 -11.88 -9.42
CA ILE A 207 -33.06 -10.91 -8.36
C ILE A 207 -32.77 -11.53 -6.99
N PRO A 208 -32.09 -10.85 -6.04
CA PRO A 208 -31.83 -11.36 -4.69
C PRO A 208 -33.11 -11.58 -3.85
N ASP A 209 -33.23 -12.79 -3.28
CA ASP A 209 -34.34 -13.29 -2.45
C ASP A 209 -33.88 -14.14 -1.25
N TYR A 210 -32.58 -14.13 -0.95
CA TYR A 210 -31.98 -14.76 0.24
C TYR A 210 -30.68 -14.05 0.61
N LEU A 211 -30.47 -13.73 1.88
CA LEU A 211 -29.21 -13.21 2.40
C LEU A 211 -28.97 -13.65 3.85
N ALA A 212 -27.89 -14.40 4.08
CA ALA A 212 -27.49 -14.87 5.41
C ALA A 212 -26.01 -14.61 5.71
N VAL A 213 -25.69 -14.18 6.94
CA VAL A 213 -24.31 -14.11 7.46
C VAL A 213 -23.98 -15.45 8.12
N PRO A 214 -22.96 -16.22 7.65
CA PRO A 214 -22.68 -17.54 8.17
C PRO A 214 -22.24 -17.56 9.64
N ALA A 215 -22.54 -18.66 10.33
CA ALA A 215 -22.01 -18.93 11.68
C ALA A 215 -20.47 -18.94 11.74
N ALA A 216 -19.79 -19.30 10.64
CA ALA A 216 -18.34 -19.20 10.50
C ALA A 216 -17.81 -17.75 10.55
N PHE A 217 -18.67 -16.75 10.29
CA PHE A 217 -18.37 -15.32 10.42
C PHE A 217 -19.08 -14.67 11.63
N GLY A 218 -19.59 -15.49 12.55
CA GLY A 218 -20.26 -15.03 13.77
C GLY A 218 -21.73 -14.63 13.61
N GLY A 219 -22.33 -14.79 12.42
CA GLY A 219 -23.78 -14.67 12.22
C GLY A 219 -24.53 -15.91 12.70
N THR A 220 -25.83 -16.00 12.38
CA THR A 220 -26.63 -17.20 12.70
C THR A 220 -26.72 -18.20 11.54
N GLY A 221 -26.42 -17.77 10.31
CA GLY A 221 -26.74 -18.53 9.10
C GLY A 221 -28.22 -18.55 8.73
N ALA A 222 -29.10 -17.89 9.48
CA ALA A 222 -30.47 -17.61 9.05
C ALA A 222 -30.49 -16.53 7.96
N ASP A 223 -31.47 -16.64 7.08
CA ASP A 223 -31.85 -15.59 6.12
C ASP A 223 -32.41 -14.37 6.86
N PHE A 224 -32.29 -13.19 6.28
CA PHE A 224 -32.87 -11.95 6.78
C PHE A 224 -33.37 -11.00 5.68
N LEU A 225 -33.50 -11.44 4.43
CA LEU A 225 -33.97 -10.64 3.30
C LEU A 225 -35.21 -11.28 2.65
N ASP A 226 -36.31 -10.54 2.49
CA ASP A 226 -37.40 -10.96 1.57
C ASP A 226 -37.00 -10.65 0.13
N ARG A 227 -36.64 -9.38 -0.16
CA ARG A 227 -36.17 -9.02 -1.50
C ARG A 227 -35.47 -7.68 -1.63
N LEU A 228 -34.68 -7.57 -2.68
CA LEU A 228 -34.36 -6.29 -3.31
C LEU A 228 -35.53 -5.85 -4.22
N LYS A 229 -36.12 -4.67 -3.95
CA LYS A 229 -37.30 -4.13 -4.64
C LYS A 229 -36.94 -2.88 -5.46
N LEU A 230 -37.33 -2.83 -6.75
CA LEU A 230 -37.27 -1.64 -7.60
C LEU A 230 -38.67 -1.25 -8.08
N ARG A 231 -39.12 -0.04 -7.74
CA ARG A 231 -40.46 0.46 -8.03
C ARG A 231 -40.41 1.77 -8.82
N ILE A 232 -41.30 1.92 -9.79
CA ILE A 232 -41.43 3.14 -10.62
C ILE A 232 -42.91 3.53 -10.75
N ARG A 233 -43.27 4.73 -10.28
CA ARG A 233 -44.56 5.35 -10.59
C ARG A 233 -44.43 6.12 -11.91
N ALA A 234 -45.20 5.77 -12.93
CA ALA A 234 -45.13 6.37 -14.26
C ALA A 234 -46.53 6.58 -14.85
N VAL A 235 -46.77 7.73 -15.49
CA VAL A 235 -48.10 8.16 -15.96
C VAL A 235 -48.11 8.44 -17.47
N PRO A 236 -48.10 7.40 -18.35
CA PRO A 236 -47.99 7.57 -19.80
C PRO A 236 -49.04 8.53 -20.41
N PRO A 237 -48.64 9.53 -21.22
CA PRO A 237 -49.56 10.57 -21.73
C PRO A 237 -50.78 10.09 -22.52
N ILE A 238 -50.73 8.88 -23.09
CA ILE A 238 -51.72 8.34 -24.04
C ILE A 238 -52.99 7.82 -23.32
N PHE A 239 -52.91 7.51 -22.02
CA PHE A 239 -53.95 6.75 -21.31
C PHE A 239 -54.61 7.52 -20.14
N GLY A 240 -54.27 8.80 -19.95
CA GLY A 240 -54.77 9.63 -18.84
C GLY A 240 -54.07 9.37 -17.50
N GLU A 241 -54.42 10.17 -16.48
CA GLU A 241 -53.66 10.25 -15.22
C GLU A 241 -53.77 9.02 -14.28
N GLN A 242 -54.45 7.94 -14.68
CA GLN A 242 -54.83 6.83 -13.78
C GLN A 242 -53.84 5.66 -13.72
N ILE A 243 -52.72 5.71 -14.44
CA ILE A 243 -51.68 4.67 -14.33
C ILE A 243 -50.77 4.98 -13.14
N VAL A 244 -50.91 4.19 -12.08
CA VAL A 244 -50.05 4.17 -10.90
C VAL A 244 -49.63 2.72 -10.69
N ASN A 245 -48.36 2.40 -10.93
CA ASN A 245 -47.85 1.02 -10.91
C ASN A 245 -46.56 0.90 -10.09
N GLU A 246 -46.67 1.10 -8.79
CA GLU A 246 -45.60 0.77 -7.84
C GLU A 246 -45.65 -0.71 -7.52
N ARG A 247 -44.90 -1.48 -8.29
CA ARG A 247 -44.66 -2.91 -8.11
C ARG A 247 -43.18 -3.18 -8.35
N ASP A 248 -42.74 -4.40 -8.09
CA ASP A 248 -41.46 -4.90 -8.59
C ASP A 248 -41.52 -4.86 -10.12
N ASN A 249 -40.91 -3.83 -10.70
CA ASN A 249 -41.02 -3.50 -12.12
C ASN A 249 -39.84 -4.07 -12.94
N LEU A 250 -38.92 -4.80 -12.29
CA LEU A 250 -37.84 -5.55 -12.93
C LEU A 250 -38.29 -6.99 -13.20
N VAL A 251 -38.18 -7.43 -14.45
CA VAL A 251 -38.46 -8.81 -14.85
C VAL A 251 -37.34 -9.31 -15.74
N ALA A 252 -36.62 -10.33 -15.30
CA ALA A 252 -35.45 -10.84 -16.00
C ALA A 252 -35.70 -11.29 -17.43
N VAL A 253 -34.68 -11.13 -18.27
CA VAL A 253 -34.63 -11.75 -19.60
C VAL A 253 -34.22 -13.22 -19.43
N ALA A 254 -34.91 -14.14 -20.10
CA ALA A 254 -34.55 -15.56 -20.07
C ALA A 254 -33.12 -15.77 -20.60
N ASN A 255 -32.32 -16.57 -19.89
CA ASN A 255 -30.87 -16.73 -20.10
C ASN A 255 -30.05 -15.42 -19.95
N GLY A 256 -30.59 -14.41 -19.27
CA GLY A 256 -29.97 -13.09 -19.09
C GLY A 256 -28.93 -12.98 -17.97
N VAL A 257 -28.51 -14.09 -17.35
CA VAL A 257 -27.46 -14.11 -16.31
C VAL A 257 -26.14 -14.63 -16.91
N ARG A 258 -25.06 -13.86 -16.73
CA ARG A 258 -23.68 -14.25 -17.15
C ARG A 258 -22.74 -14.11 -15.96
N THR A 259 -21.81 -15.05 -15.74
CA THR A 259 -20.90 -15.03 -14.57
C THR A 259 -19.44 -15.34 -14.89
N VAL A 260 -18.51 -14.56 -14.29
CA VAL A 260 -17.07 -14.85 -14.19
C VAL A 260 -16.73 -15.10 -12.72
N GLN A 261 -15.98 -16.17 -12.42
CA GLN A 261 -15.48 -16.46 -11.08
C GLN A 261 -13.95 -16.41 -11.05
N GLY A 262 -13.39 -15.56 -10.19
CA GLY A 262 -11.99 -15.62 -9.80
C GLY A 262 -11.81 -15.88 -8.30
N ARG A 263 -10.65 -15.52 -7.73
CA ARG A 263 -10.34 -15.76 -6.30
C ARG A 263 -10.84 -14.66 -5.36
N ILE A 264 -10.88 -13.41 -5.83
CA ILE A 264 -11.22 -12.22 -5.05
C ILE A 264 -12.70 -11.87 -5.20
N ARG A 265 -13.22 -11.91 -6.43
CA ARG A 265 -14.61 -11.56 -6.74
C ARG A 265 -15.26 -12.49 -7.76
N VAL A 266 -16.59 -12.57 -7.69
CA VAL A 266 -17.44 -13.05 -8.78
C VAL A 266 -18.06 -11.84 -9.47
N ILE A 267 -17.95 -11.77 -10.79
CA ILE A 267 -18.66 -10.78 -11.62
C ILE A 267 -19.90 -11.46 -12.18
N ARG A 268 -21.06 -10.82 -12.08
CA ARG A 268 -22.35 -11.33 -12.57
C ARG A 268 -23.11 -10.23 -13.30
N GLU A 269 -23.31 -10.37 -14.61
CA GLU A 269 -24.26 -9.55 -15.35
C GLU A 269 -25.65 -10.17 -15.23
N VAL A 270 -26.66 -9.33 -14.99
CA VAL A 270 -28.08 -9.66 -15.14
C VAL A 270 -28.69 -8.67 -16.12
N ARG A 271 -29.45 -9.17 -17.11
CA ARG A 271 -30.28 -8.35 -17.97
C ARG A 271 -31.74 -8.46 -17.57
N GLU A 272 -32.33 -7.33 -17.23
CA GLU A 272 -33.69 -7.24 -16.73
C GLU A 272 -34.50 -6.26 -17.57
N ARG A 273 -35.74 -6.61 -17.90
CA ARG A 273 -36.66 -5.67 -18.54
C ARG A 273 -37.37 -4.85 -17.49
N LEU A 274 -37.29 -3.54 -17.64
CA LEU A 274 -38.15 -2.62 -16.92
C LEU A 274 -39.54 -2.69 -17.55
N GLN A 275 -40.56 -2.98 -16.75
CA GLN A 275 -41.95 -3.14 -17.19
C GLN A 275 -42.91 -2.27 -16.37
N ILE A 276 -44.02 -1.86 -16.98
CA ILE A 276 -45.19 -1.33 -16.27
C ILE A 276 -46.41 -2.19 -16.56
N PHE A 277 -47.35 -2.27 -15.62
CA PHE A 277 -48.61 -2.98 -15.83
C PHE A 277 -49.72 -2.01 -16.25
N LEU A 278 -50.23 -2.15 -17.49
CA LEU A 278 -51.44 -1.46 -17.96
C LEU A 278 -52.64 -2.39 -17.86
N PHE A 279 -53.64 -2.04 -17.04
CA PHE A 279 -54.82 -2.88 -16.77
C PHE A 279 -54.48 -4.32 -16.36
N GLY A 280 -53.36 -4.49 -15.64
CA GLY A 280 -52.82 -5.80 -15.23
C GLY A 280 -51.97 -6.52 -16.29
N THR A 281 -51.86 -5.99 -17.51
CA THR A 281 -50.99 -6.53 -18.58
C THR A 281 -49.60 -5.90 -18.50
N PRO A 282 -48.52 -6.69 -18.38
CA PRO A 282 -47.16 -6.14 -18.41
C PRO A 282 -46.78 -5.61 -19.80
N ILE A 283 -46.12 -4.45 -19.83
CA ILE A 283 -45.56 -3.82 -21.02
C ILE A 283 -44.08 -3.49 -20.75
N PRO A 284 -43.12 -4.04 -21.51
CA PRO A 284 -41.72 -3.67 -21.40
C PRO A 284 -41.47 -2.27 -21.96
N ILE A 285 -40.63 -1.50 -21.27
CA ILE A 285 -40.24 -0.13 -21.64
C ILE A 285 -38.79 -0.10 -22.10
N ASP A 286 -37.90 -0.77 -21.35
CA ASP A 286 -36.45 -0.76 -21.55
C ASP A 286 -35.81 -2.07 -21.04
N THR A 287 -34.54 -2.31 -21.37
CA THR A 287 -33.74 -3.42 -20.83
C THR A 287 -32.53 -2.90 -20.07
N LEU A 288 -32.60 -3.01 -18.75
CA LEU A 288 -31.57 -2.65 -17.80
C LEU A 288 -30.46 -3.72 -17.78
N GLY A 289 -29.22 -3.31 -18.05
CA GLY A 289 -28.03 -4.12 -17.80
C GLY A 289 -27.47 -3.82 -16.41
N ILE A 290 -27.55 -4.78 -15.49
CA ILE A 290 -26.96 -4.67 -14.15
C ILE A 290 -25.68 -5.51 -14.09
N SER A 291 -24.57 -4.88 -13.74
CA SER A 291 -23.32 -5.56 -13.37
C SER A 291 -23.21 -5.63 -11.85
N LEU A 292 -23.05 -6.84 -11.32
CA LEU A 292 -22.86 -7.12 -9.90
C LEU A 292 -21.43 -7.64 -9.67
N PHE A 293 -20.72 -7.05 -8.72
CA PHE A 293 -19.36 -7.42 -8.32
C PHE A 293 -19.38 -7.89 -6.88
N PHE A 294 -19.27 -9.20 -6.68
CA PHE A 294 -19.34 -9.85 -5.37
C PHE A 294 -17.93 -10.06 -4.82
N TYR A 295 -17.56 -9.28 -3.81
CA TYR A 295 -16.28 -9.32 -3.08
C TYR A 295 -16.39 -10.19 -1.81
N PRO A 296 -15.32 -10.41 -1.04
CA PRO A 296 -15.36 -11.31 0.13
C PRO A 296 -16.33 -10.87 1.23
N TYR A 297 -16.58 -9.56 1.34
CA TYR A 297 -17.35 -8.95 2.43
C TYR A 297 -18.51 -8.06 1.96
N SER A 298 -18.69 -7.92 0.64
CA SER A 298 -19.65 -6.98 0.06
C SER A 298 -20.06 -7.37 -1.35
N ALA A 299 -21.19 -6.85 -1.80
CA ALA A 299 -21.58 -6.82 -3.21
C ALA A 299 -21.65 -5.36 -3.69
N GLN A 300 -21.20 -5.08 -4.91
CA GLN A 300 -21.37 -3.79 -5.57
C GLN A 300 -22.27 -3.95 -6.78
N LEU A 301 -23.22 -3.03 -6.94
CA LEU A 301 -24.12 -2.93 -8.06
C LEU A 301 -23.76 -1.70 -8.89
N SER A 302 -23.66 -1.90 -10.21
CA SER A 302 -23.48 -0.84 -11.21
C SER A 302 -24.41 -1.09 -12.40
N GLY A 303 -25.10 -0.06 -12.87
CA GLY A 303 -25.96 -0.09 -14.06
C GLY A 303 -26.51 1.30 -14.35
N GLU A 304 -27.02 1.53 -15.56
CA GLU A 304 -27.56 2.85 -15.96
C GLU A 304 -29.08 2.83 -16.05
N ILE A 305 -29.77 3.74 -15.36
CA ILE A 305 -31.21 3.94 -15.52
C ILE A 305 -31.46 5.12 -16.46
N ASN A 306 -32.27 4.90 -17.49
CA ASN A 306 -32.76 5.94 -18.39
C ASN A 306 -34.28 6.14 -18.21
N LEU A 307 -34.69 7.32 -17.73
CA LEU A 307 -36.08 7.70 -17.56
C LEU A 307 -36.46 8.73 -18.64
N SER A 308 -37.28 8.30 -19.60
CA SER A 308 -37.70 9.14 -20.73
C SER A 308 -38.94 9.99 -20.41
N SER A 309 -39.09 11.12 -21.11
CA SER A 309 -40.29 11.96 -21.05
C SER A 309 -41.57 11.22 -21.48
N THR A 310 -41.45 10.22 -22.37
CA THR A 310 -42.55 9.36 -22.81
C THR A 310 -43.07 8.45 -21.70
N LEU A 311 -42.17 7.99 -20.82
CA LEU A 311 -42.55 7.21 -19.63
C LEU A 311 -43.28 8.07 -18.60
N ASN A 312 -42.94 9.36 -18.47
CA ASN A 312 -43.50 10.29 -17.48
C ASN A 312 -43.43 9.68 -16.06
N ALA A 313 -42.23 9.19 -15.70
CA ALA A 313 -41.93 8.72 -14.36
C ALA A 313 -42.04 9.86 -13.34
N ARG A 314 -42.56 9.58 -12.15
CA ARG A 314 -42.73 10.54 -11.03
C ARG A 314 -42.21 10.04 -9.70
N LEU A 315 -42.04 8.73 -9.54
CA LEU A 315 -41.23 8.12 -8.48
C LEU A 315 -40.31 7.08 -9.12
N LEU A 316 -39.07 7.03 -8.62
CA LEU A 316 -38.23 5.82 -8.61
C LEU A 316 -37.86 5.50 -7.16
N ARG A 317 -37.88 4.23 -6.79
CA ARG A 317 -37.42 3.71 -5.49
C ARG A 317 -36.60 2.44 -5.70
N ALA A 318 -35.45 2.34 -5.04
CA ALA A 318 -34.69 1.09 -4.90
C ALA A 318 -34.45 0.85 -3.40
N SER A 319 -34.78 -0.34 -2.91
CA SER A 319 -34.66 -0.67 -1.49
C SER A 319 -34.54 -2.17 -1.20
N PHE A 320 -33.92 -2.52 -0.08
CA PHE A 320 -33.93 -3.86 0.50
C PHE A 320 -35.09 -3.94 1.50
N ASP A 321 -35.93 -4.96 1.38
CA ASP A 321 -36.96 -5.28 2.38
C ASP A 321 -36.57 -6.56 3.11
N PHE A 322 -36.59 -6.52 4.45
CA PHE A 322 -36.04 -7.58 5.28
C PHE A 322 -37.12 -8.57 5.74
N ASP A 323 -36.71 -9.77 6.14
CA ASP A 323 -37.62 -10.80 6.64
C ASP A 323 -38.21 -10.42 8.02
N PRO A 324 -39.45 -10.82 8.35
CA PRO A 324 -40.06 -10.62 9.67
C PRO A 324 -39.18 -11.00 10.89
N ASN A 325 -38.18 -11.88 10.72
CA ASN A 325 -37.23 -12.24 11.78
C ASN A 325 -36.32 -11.08 12.23
N VAL A 326 -36.17 -10.00 11.45
CA VAL A 326 -35.45 -8.79 11.89
C VAL A 326 -36.32 -7.79 12.66
N ALA A 327 -37.49 -8.20 13.15
CA ALA A 327 -38.23 -7.43 14.13
C ALA A 327 -37.41 -7.21 15.43
N ASN A 328 -37.46 -5.99 15.96
CA ASN A 328 -36.72 -5.47 17.13
C ASN A 328 -35.20 -5.30 16.94
N GLN A 329 -34.73 -5.24 15.69
CA GLN A 329 -33.31 -5.02 15.35
C GLN A 329 -33.03 -3.55 15.04
N GLY A 330 -31.75 -3.13 15.02
CA GLY A 330 -31.36 -1.73 14.81
C GLY A 330 -31.30 -1.34 13.33
N TRP A 331 -31.79 -0.14 13.00
CA TRP A 331 -31.60 0.52 11.70
C TRP A 331 -31.05 1.92 11.90
N SER A 332 -30.06 2.34 11.10
CA SER A 332 -29.52 3.70 11.19
C SER A 332 -29.07 4.23 9.83
N ASN A 333 -29.02 5.55 9.67
CA ASN A 333 -28.39 6.21 8.54
C ASN A 333 -27.55 7.40 9.04
N GLN A 334 -26.92 8.16 8.15
CA GLN A 334 -26.10 9.33 8.53
C GLN A 334 -26.84 10.40 9.39
N ASN A 335 -28.17 10.47 9.34
CA ASN A 335 -29.00 11.44 10.04
C ASN A 335 -29.74 10.87 11.28
N ALA A 336 -29.99 9.57 11.30
CA ALA A 336 -30.97 8.92 12.17
C ALA A 336 -30.48 7.59 12.78
N ASP A 337 -31.20 7.11 13.79
CA ASP A 337 -31.04 5.79 14.42
C ASP A 337 -32.41 5.35 14.98
N ARG A 338 -32.83 4.11 14.73
CA ARG A 338 -34.20 3.59 14.96
C ARG A 338 -34.17 2.09 15.26
N ILE A 339 -35.27 1.59 15.81
CA ILE A 339 -35.52 0.14 15.97
C ILE A 339 -36.61 -0.27 14.97
N ILE A 340 -36.38 -1.34 14.21
CA ILE A 340 -37.39 -1.98 13.36
C ILE A 340 -38.39 -2.67 14.29
N THR A 341 -39.69 -2.42 14.15
CA THR A 341 -40.74 -2.92 15.07
C THR A 341 -41.96 -3.49 14.37
N GLY A 342 -42.04 -3.42 13.03
CA GLY A 342 -43.24 -3.70 12.25
C GLY A 342 -44.32 -2.61 12.40
N ALA A 343 -43.99 -1.42 12.91
CA ALA A 343 -44.95 -0.37 13.21
C ALA A 343 -44.74 0.87 12.32
N SER A 344 -45.80 1.27 11.62
CA SER A 344 -45.79 2.30 10.56
C SER A 344 -45.00 3.57 10.92
N GLY A 345 -43.76 3.68 10.45
CA GLY A 345 -42.83 4.74 10.84
C GLY A 345 -42.02 5.34 9.70
N ALA A 346 -42.50 6.43 9.10
CA ALA A 346 -41.75 7.18 8.09
C ALA A 346 -40.60 8.02 8.70
N LEU A 347 -39.63 8.41 7.87
CA LEU A 347 -38.59 9.39 8.21
C LEU A 347 -39.17 10.81 8.21
N THR A 348 -38.74 11.66 9.14
CA THR A 348 -38.94 13.11 9.01
C THR A 348 -38.09 13.66 7.85
N PRO A 349 -38.43 14.85 7.29
CA PRO A 349 -37.68 15.43 6.18
C PRO A 349 -36.17 15.62 6.43
N ALA A 350 -35.76 15.79 7.70
CA ALA A 350 -34.35 15.90 8.09
C ALA A 350 -33.65 14.52 8.15
N GLU A 351 -34.31 13.50 8.71
CA GLU A 351 -33.78 12.12 8.71
C GLU A 351 -33.67 11.54 7.28
N ALA A 352 -34.61 11.92 6.42
CA ALA A 352 -34.71 11.50 5.02
C ALA A 352 -33.69 12.17 4.07
N GLN A 353 -32.95 13.18 4.52
CA GLN A 353 -32.08 13.97 3.65
C GLN A 353 -30.85 13.18 3.17
N VAL A 354 -30.69 13.02 1.84
CA VAL A 354 -29.40 12.61 1.24
C VAL A 354 -28.53 13.83 0.97
N VAL A 355 -27.22 13.61 0.88
CA VAL A 355 -26.28 14.56 0.29
C VAL A 355 -25.93 14.08 -1.12
N LEU A 356 -25.74 15.02 -2.05
CA LEU A 356 -25.43 14.69 -3.44
C LEU A 356 -23.92 14.51 -3.63
N LEU A 357 -23.54 13.87 -4.74
CA LEU A 357 -22.14 13.63 -5.08
C LEU A 357 -21.32 14.94 -5.09
N PRO A 358 -20.04 14.92 -4.64
CA PRO A 358 -19.17 13.74 -4.49
C PRO A 358 -19.34 12.92 -3.19
N GLN A 359 -20.15 13.36 -2.22
CA GLN A 359 -20.31 12.62 -0.96
C GLN A 359 -21.12 11.33 -1.15
N ARG A 360 -20.84 10.33 -0.30
CA ARG A 360 -21.54 9.04 -0.27
C ARG A 360 -22.54 9.00 0.88
N ASN A 361 -23.75 8.55 0.56
CA ASN A 361 -24.80 8.31 1.54
C ASN A 361 -24.72 6.89 2.06
N TRP A 362 -25.11 6.67 3.31
CA TRP A 362 -25.17 5.31 3.87
C TRP A 362 -26.36 5.08 4.79
N PHE A 363 -26.84 3.84 4.80
CA PHE A 363 -27.75 3.26 5.77
C PHE A 363 -27.22 1.91 6.26
N SER A 364 -27.72 1.42 7.39
CA SER A 364 -27.35 0.12 7.95
C SER A 364 -28.52 -0.54 8.66
N MET A 365 -28.57 -1.87 8.61
CA MET A 365 -29.35 -2.72 9.50
C MET A 365 -28.39 -3.56 10.33
N SER A 366 -28.66 -3.74 11.62
CA SER A 366 -27.81 -4.47 12.57
C SER A 366 -28.66 -5.36 13.46
N SER A 367 -28.51 -6.67 13.30
CA SER A 367 -29.33 -7.69 13.97
C SER A 367 -28.50 -8.76 14.68
N ILE A 368 -29.17 -9.66 15.40
CA ILE A 368 -28.58 -10.91 15.89
C ILE A 368 -28.17 -11.88 14.76
N HIS A 369 -28.78 -11.78 13.57
CA HIS A 369 -28.54 -12.69 12.45
C HIS A 369 -27.30 -12.32 11.65
N GLY A 370 -27.07 -11.01 11.51
CA GLY A 370 -25.98 -10.35 10.79
C GLY A 370 -26.23 -8.84 10.70
N SER A 371 -25.32 -8.12 10.05
CA SER A 371 -25.49 -6.68 9.78
C SER A 371 -25.28 -6.38 8.29
N LEU A 372 -26.01 -5.41 7.76
CA LEU A 372 -25.89 -4.89 6.39
C LEU A 372 -25.57 -3.40 6.43
N VAL A 373 -24.68 -2.91 5.56
CA VAL A 373 -24.45 -1.47 5.35
C VAL A 373 -24.52 -1.17 3.85
N GLY A 374 -25.53 -0.40 3.44
CA GLY A 374 -25.67 0.08 2.06
C GLY A 374 -25.06 1.47 1.93
N ILE A 375 -24.13 1.64 0.99
CA ILE A 375 -23.43 2.90 0.68
C ILE A 375 -23.68 3.23 -0.80
N PHE A 376 -24.17 4.42 -1.10
CA PHE A 376 -24.53 4.83 -2.47
C PHE A 376 -24.16 6.29 -2.78
N GLY A 377 -23.89 6.57 -4.06
CA GLY A 377 -23.82 7.94 -4.57
C GLY A 377 -25.17 8.40 -5.10
N MET A 378 -25.38 9.71 -5.21
CA MET A 378 -26.56 10.25 -5.88
C MET A 378 -26.24 11.58 -6.59
N ASP A 379 -26.45 11.61 -7.90
CA ASP A 379 -26.29 12.81 -8.72
C ASP A 379 -27.49 13.77 -8.58
N PRO A 380 -27.31 15.09 -8.75
CA PRO A 380 -28.41 16.05 -8.78
C PRO A 380 -29.34 15.83 -9.98
N ILE A 381 -30.61 15.50 -9.73
CA ILE A 381 -31.63 15.39 -10.78
C ILE A 381 -32.59 16.59 -10.72
N ALA A 382 -32.65 17.37 -11.80
CA ALA A 382 -33.40 18.62 -11.85
C ALA A 382 -34.91 18.42 -11.60
N ASN A 383 -35.50 19.31 -10.80
CA ASN A 383 -36.91 19.27 -10.39
C ASN A 383 -37.33 18.00 -9.62
N THR A 384 -36.39 17.34 -8.93
CA THR A 384 -36.69 16.18 -8.08
C THR A 384 -36.48 16.44 -6.60
N THR A 385 -37.09 15.59 -5.76
CA THR A 385 -36.81 15.50 -4.32
C THR A 385 -36.12 14.17 -4.05
N GLN A 386 -34.83 14.23 -3.72
CA GLN A 386 -33.98 13.05 -3.57
C GLN A 386 -33.82 12.75 -2.07
N GLN A 387 -34.11 11.52 -1.65
CA GLN A 387 -34.24 11.16 -0.23
C GLN A 387 -33.87 9.70 0.05
N PHE A 388 -33.52 9.42 1.32
CA PHE A 388 -33.55 8.07 1.86
C PHE A 388 -34.97 7.52 1.88
N TYR A 389 -35.08 6.21 1.67
CA TYR A 389 -36.29 5.45 1.97
C TYR A 389 -36.08 4.63 3.25
N PHE A 390 -37.08 4.66 4.13
CA PHE A 390 -37.29 3.71 5.21
C PHE A 390 -38.79 3.57 5.43
N HIS A 391 -39.26 2.33 5.50
CA HIS A 391 -40.62 1.97 5.84
C HIS A 391 -40.60 0.71 6.73
N ASP A 392 -41.52 0.62 7.68
CA ASP A 392 -41.62 -0.49 8.63
C ASP A 392 -43.10 -0.70 8.95
N ALA A 393 -43.69 -1.82 8.54
CA ALA A 393 -45.10 -2.13 8.76
C ALA A 393 -45.44 -3.63 8.70
N GLN A 394 -46.32 -4.05 9.61
CA GLN A 394 -46.99 -5.36 9.63
C GLN A 394 -48.02 -5.60 8.51
N SER A 395 -48.14 -4.72 7.50
CA SER A 395 -49.00 -4.97 6.33
C SER A 395 -48.76 -4.00 5.18
N GLY A 396 -48.44 -4.51 4.00
CA GLY A 396 -48.26 -3.72 2.78
C GLY A 396 -47.10 -2.73 2.84
N THR A 397 -47.01 -1.86 1.81
CA THR A 397 -45.94 -0.86 1.70
C THR A 397 -46.47 0.57 1.84
N GLY A 398 -45.63 1.48 2.34
CA GLY A 398 -45.98 2.87 2.68
C GLY A 398 -46.32 3.80 1.51
N ASP A 399 -46.46 3.24 0.31
CA ASP A 399 -46.99 3.88 -0.90
C ASP A 399 -48.49 3.57 -1.14
N GLY A 400 -49.07 2.64 -0.37
CA GLY A 400 -50.46 2.21 -0.47
C GLY A 400 -50.70 1.01 -1.40
N THR A 401 -49.64 0.37 -1.89
CA THR A 401 -49.74 -0.84 -2.72
C THR A 401 -49.69 -2.13 -1.88
N PRO A 402 -50.24 -3.26 -2.39
CA PRO A 402 -49.95 -4.57 -1.85
C PRO A 402 -48.44 -4.81 -1.91
N ASP A 403 -47.88 -5.33 -0.83
CA ASP A 403 -46.48 -5.71 -0.85
C ASP A 403 -46.23 -6.86 -1.86
N THR A 404 -45.02 -6.89 -2.39
CA THR A 404 -44.53 -7.82 -3.41
C THR A 404 -43.75 -9.00 -2.81
N GLY A 405 -43.92 -9.32 -1.53
CA GLY A 405 -43.22 -10.39 -0.80
C GLY A 405 -44.18 -11.32 -0.08
N ASP A 406 -44.04 -11.38 1.25
CA ASP A 406 -44.90 -12.14 2.15
C ASP A 406 -46.18 -11.37 2.57
N ASN A 407 -46.34 -10.12 2.09
CA ASN A 407 -47.34 -9.09 2.43
C ASN A 407 -46.97 -8.15 3.59
N HIS A 408 -45.78 -8.25 4.17
CA HIS A 408 -45.26 -7.31 5.17
C HIS A 408 -44.16 -6.42 4.56
N SER A 409 -43.59 -5.50 5.36
CA SER A 409 -42.51 -4.62 4.92
C SER A 409 -41.67 -4.23 6.14
N TYR A 410 -40.67 -5.02 6.49
CA TYR A 410 -39.89 -4.87 7.72
C TYR A 410 -38.60 -4.12 7.46
N GLY A 411 -38.59 -2.82 7.80
CA GLY A 411 -37.40 -1.97 7.64
C GLY A 411 -36.96 -1.72 6.19
N ASP A 412 -37.88 -1.85 5.22
CA ASP A 412 -37.72 -1.59 3.78
C ASP A 412 -36.96 -0.28 3.54
N THR A 413 -35.69 -0.37 3.13
CA THR A 413 -34.75 0.76 3.18
C THR A 413 -33.83 0.88 1.96
N GLY A 414 -33.54 2.11 1.58
CA GLY A 414 -32.74 2.46 0.41
C GLY A 414 -32.91 3.92 0.05
N PHE A 415 -33.30 4.22 -1.20
CA PHE A 415 -33.52 5.58 -1.66
C PHE A 415 -34.81 5.76 -2.48
N ARG A 416 -35.27 7.01 -2.58
CA ARG A 416 -36.46 7.46 -3.30
C ARG A 416 -36.16 8.76 -4.06
N ILE A 417 -36.67 8.87 -5.28
CA ILE A 417 -36.56 10.05 -6.14
C ILE A 417 -37.98 10.53 -6.50
N GLU A 418 -38.38 11.58 -5.78
CA GLU A 418 -39.54 12.47 -5.91
C GLU A 418 -39.69 13.30 -7.20
N SER A 419 -40.81 13.33 -7.92
CA SER A 419 -41.20 14.55 -8.66
C SER A 419 -42.70 14.73 -8.87
N ALA A 420 -43.15 16.00 -8.89
CA ALA A 420 -44.48 16.39 -9.34
C ALA A 420 -44.63 16.36 -10.87
N SER A 421 -43.51 16.42 -11.60
CA SER A 421 -43.41 16.43 -13.06
C SER A 421 -42.74 15.15 -13.56
N ALA A 422 -42.61 14.98 -14.88
CA ALA A 422 -41.81 13.90 -15.46
C ALA A 422 -40.34 14.00 -15.00
N ILE A 423 -39.84 12.96 -14.33
CA ILE A 423 -38.41 12.72 -14.14
C ILE A 423 -37.85 12.32 -15.50
N VAL A 424 -37.02 13.19 -16.08
CA VAL A 424 -36.32 12.94 -17.35
C VAL A 424 -34.83 12.97 -17.04
N ALA A 425 -34.21 11.79 -16.94
CA ALA A 425 -32.86 11.64 -16.43
C ALA A 425 -32.21 10.34 -16.91
N GLN A 426 -30.91 10.40 -17.18
CA GLN A 426 -30.02 9.25 -17.42
C GLN A 426 -28.93 9.33 -16.35
N PHE A 427 -28.81 8.30 -15.51
CA PHE A 427 -27.87 8.31 -14.38
C PHE A 427 -27.46 6.90 -13.95
N GLN A 428 -26.31 6.83 -13.26
CA GLN A 428 -25.71 5.58 -12.81
C GLN A 428 -26.29 5.14 -11.47
N LEU A 429 -26.91 3.96 -11.44
CA LEU A 429 -27.32 3.25 -10.24
C LEU A 429 -26.08 2.57 -9.63
N GLY A 430 -25.40 3.27 -8.71
CA GLY A 430 -24.17 2.80 -8.06
C GLY A 430 -24.30 2.64 -6.54
N MET A 431 -24.28 1.39 -6.06
CA MET A 431 -24.41 1.05 -4.63
C MET A 431 -23.44 -0.08 -4.22
N SER A 432 -22.87 0.01 -3.03
CA SER A 432 -22.13 -1.08 -2.35
C SER A 432 -22.90 -1.52 -1.12
N ALA A 433 -23.15 -2.82 -0.96
CA ALA A 433 -23.70 -3.42 0.24
C ALA A 433 -22.63 -4.26 0.94
N PHE A 434 -22.22 -3.87 2.16
CA PHE A 434 -21.34 -4.66 3.01
C PHE A 434 -22.17 -5.56 3.93
N TYR A 435 -21.71 -6.81 4.10
CA TYR A 435 -22.37 -7.83 4.91
C TYR A 435 -21.43 -8.26 6.02
N LEU A 436 -21.84 -8.11 7.29
CA LEU A 436 -20.95 -8.09 8.44
C LEU A 436 -21.51 -8.87 9.64
N LYS A 437 -20.63 -9.11 10.62
CA LYS A 437 -20.95 -9.72 11.92
C LYS A 437 -22.18 -9.04 12.60
N PRO A 438 -22.96 -9.76 13.42
CA PRO A 438 -23.98 -9.17 14.30
C PRO A 438 -23.47 -8.02 15.18
N GLY A 439 -24.37 -7.10 15.55
CA GLY A 439 -24.08 -6.05 16.52
C GLY A 439 -23.18 -4.92 16.02
N LEU A 440 -23.12 -4.70 14.70
CA LEU A 440 -22.46 -3.54 14.10
C LEU A 440 -23.04 -2.24 14.66
N THR A 441 -22.18 -1.29 15.02
CA THR A 441 -22.57 0.03 15.52
C THR A 441 -22.75 1.06 14.40
N ARG A 442 -23.54 2.11 14.68
CA ARG A 442 -23.69 3.31 13.84
C ARG A 442 -22.34 3.97 13.48
N ALA A 443 -21.34 3.84 14.35
CA ALA A 443 -19.99 4.38 14.13
C ALA A 443 -19.16 3.52 13.16
N GLU A 444 -19.22 2.19 13.27
CA GLU A 444 -18.60 1.27 12.31
C GLU A 444 -19.23 1.44 10.90
N ALA A 445 -20.56 1.58 10.82
CA ALA A 445 -21.25 1.85 9.55
C ALA A 445 -20.79 3.18 8.88
N ALA A 446 -20.69 4.26 9.67
CA ALA A 446 -20.16 5.54 9.19
C ALA A 446 -18.70 5.43 8.71
N ALA A 447 -17.85 4.70 9.43
CA ALA A 447 -16.44 4.51 9.07
C ALA A 447 -16.28 3.80 7.71
N LEU A 448 -17.16 2.85 7.37
CA LEU A 448 -17.18 2.19 6.06
C LEU A 448 -17.57 3.14 4.92
N SER A 449 -18.49 4.08 5.16
CA SER A 449 -18.79 5.14 4.19
C SER A 449 -17.59 6.05 3.98
N THR A 450 -16.90 6.45 5.07
CA THR A 450 -15.65 7.23 4.97
C THR A 450 -14.52 6.46 4.27
N ASN A 451 -14.42 5.13 4.43
CA ASN A 451 -13.49 4.32 3.63
C ASN A 451 -13.81 4.46 2.13
N ALA A 452 -15.07 4.33 1.74
CA ALA A 452 -15.52 4.41 0.35
C ALA A 452 -15.40 5.82 -0.28
N GLU A 453 -15.38 6.88 0.53
CA GLU A 453 -15.03 8.25 0.10
C GLU A 453 -13.51 8.50 0.03
N THR A 454 -12.71 7.71 0.74
CA THR A 454 -11.25 7.87 0.84
C THR A 454 -10.54 6.53 0.59
N PRO A 455 -10.68 5.91 -0.60
CA PRO A 455 -10.11 4.60 -0.88
C PRO A 455 -8.58 4.58 -0.73
N VAL A 456 -8.02 3.40 -0.45
CA VAL A 456 -6.57 3.22 -0.31
C VAL A 456 -5.83 3.57 -1.60
N GLN A 457 -4.69 4.24 -1.45
CA GLN A 457 -3.87 4.70 -2.56
C GLN A 457 -2.80 3.67 -2.89
N THR A 458 -2.65 3.35 -4.18
CA THR A 458 -1.67 2.38 -4.67
C THR A 458 -0.48 3.06 -5.37
N ALA A 459 0.73 2.61 -5.09
CA ALA A 459 1.93 2.96 -5.85
C ALA A 459 2.70 1.69 -6.23
N ALA A 460 2.98 1.52 -7.52
CA ALA A 460 3.75 0.40 -8.05
C ALA A 460 5.20 0.83 -8.30
N ASN A 461 6.16 -0.02 -7.94
CA ASN A 461 7.58 0.19 -8.15
C ASN A 461 8.24 -1.09 -8.68
N ALA A 462 8.74 -1.05 -9.92
CA ALA A 462 9.49 -2.17 -10.50
C ALA A 462 10.86 -2.29 -9.82
N GLN A 463 11.24 -3.52 -9.46
CA GLN A 463 12.55 -3.86 -8.90
C GLN A 463 13.12 -5.02 -9.69
N THR A 464 14.39 -4.94 -10.10
CA THR A 464 15.13 -6.06 -10.73
C THR A 464 15.85 -6.88 -9.66
N PHE A 465 15.97 -8.19 -9.87
CA PHE A 465 16.80 -9.02 -8.99
C PHE A 465 18.28 -8.73 -9.26
N ASP A 466 19.00 -8.29 -8.23
CA ASP A 466 20.45 -8.30 -8.23
C ASP A 466 20.98 -9.27 -7.17
N GLY A 467 21.87 -10.16 -7.61
CA GLY A 467 22.58 -11.12 -6.78
C GLY A 467 24.09 -11.11 -7.04
N VAL A 468 24.62 -10.06 -7.68
CA VAL A 468 26.05 -9.87 -7.95
C VAL A 468 26.64 -9.02 -6.81
N PRO A 469 27.41 -9.61 -5.87
CA PRO A 469 27.99 -8.83 -4.79
C PRO A 469 29.10 -7.90 -5.31
N PRO A 470 29.28 -6.70 -4.71
CA PRO A 470 30.35 -5.79 -5.10
C PRO A 470 31.74 -6.41 -5.03
N THR A 471 32.64 -5.86 -5.84
CA THR A 471 34.03 -6.31 -5.93
C THR A 471 34.77 -6.20 -4.59
N ARG A 472 35.61 -7.18 -4.30
CA ARG A 472 36.39 -7.25 -3.06
C ARG A 472 37.45 -6.14 -2.99
N VAL A 473 37.53 -5.45 -1.86
CA VAL A 473 38.67 -4.58 -1.53
C VAL A 473 39.90 -5.42 -1.16
N ASN A 474 41.00 -5.25 -1.89
CA ASN A 474 42.21 -6.09 -1.76
C ASN A 474 43.45 -5.34 -1.24
N ASP A 475 43.37 -4.02 -1.05
CA ASP A 475 44.50 -3.15 -0.68
C ASP A 475 44.28 -2.34 0.62
N LEU A 476 43.31 -2.76 1.45
CA LEU A 476 42.97 -2.11 2.71
C LEU A 476 44.22 -2.03 3.61
N ARG A 477 44.52 -0.86 4.16
CA ARG A 477 45.64 -0.68 5.09
C ARG A 477 45.43 0.49 6.04
N VAL A 478 45.94 0.38 7.26
CA VAL A 478 46.03 1.52 8.19
C VAL A 478 47.02 2.52 7.59
N CYS A 479 46.60 3.77 7.41
CA CYS A 479 47.38 4.81 6.75
C CYS A 479 47.89 5.87 7.74
N MET A 480 47.08 6.24 8.73
CA MET A 480 47.40 7.19 9.81
C MET A 480 46.58 6.85 11.05
N THR A 481 47.04 7.23 12.23
CA THR A 481 46.31 7.08 13.50
C THR A 481 46.38 8.36 14.32
N THR A 482 45.39 8.58 15.18
CA THR A 482 45.42 9.58 16.25
C THR A 482 45.40 8.87 17.61
N ASP A 483 45.16 9.59 18.69
CA ASP A 483 44.86 9.03 20.01
C ASP A 483 43.50 8.31 20.09
N THR A 484 42.61 8.56 19.12
CA THR A 484 41.16 8.24 19.19
C THR A 484 40.58 7.66 17.89
N SER A 485 41.33 7.66 16.79
CA SER A 485 40.89 7.22 15.47
C SER A 485 41.99 6.55 14.64
N ALA A 486 41.58 5.70 13.69
CA ALA A 486 42.42 5.11 12.66
C ALA A 486 41.88 5.48 11.27
N VAL A 487 42.74 6.03 10.41
CA VAL A 487 42.42 6.34 9.01
C VAL A 487 42.91 5.18 8.15
N LEU A 488 41.97 4.47 7.54
CA LEU A 488 42.23 3.37 6.61
C LEU A 488 42.27 3.91 5.17
N PHE A 489 43.18 3.38 4.37
CA PHE A 489 43.22 3.55 2.91
C PHE A 489 42.64 2.32 2.24
N LEU A 490 41.88 2.53 1.17
CA LEU A 490 41.47 1.50 0.21
C LEU A 490 41.40 2.07 -1.21
N THR A 491 41.40 1.20 -2.21
CA THR A 491 40.82 1.50 -3.52
C THR A 491 39.31 1.24 -3.45
N ALA A 492 38.49 2.21 -3.86
CA ALA A 492 37.04 2.11 -3.81
C ALA A 492 36.55 0.96 -4.72
N PRO A 493 35.76 0.01 -4.18
CA PRO A 493 35.23 -1.10 -4.97
C PRO A 493 34.15 -0.62 -5.94
N SER A 494 33.82 -1.48 -6.89
CA SER A 494 32.72 -1.30 -7.83
C SER A 494 31.64 -2.35 -7.65
N ASP A 495 30.41 -1.95 -7.89
CA ASP A 495 29.26 -2.81 -8.13
C ASP A 495 28.88 -2.75 -9.62
N ALA A 496 29.15 -3.81 -10.39
CA ALA A 496 28.92 -3.89 -11.85
C ALA A 496 29.45 -2.71 -12.74
N GLY A 497 30.34 -1.85 -12.22
CA GLY A 497 30.79 -0.59 -12.86
C GLY A 497 30.23 0.68 -12.20
N SER A 498 29.18 0.54 -11.39
CA SER A 498 28.59 1.55 -10.51
C SER A 498 29.33 1.68 -9.16
N PHE A 499 28.92 2.69 -8.40
CA PHE A 499 29.30 2.92 -7.00
C PHE A 499 28.69 1.86 -6.09
N VAL A 500 29.42 1.45 -5.05
CA VAL A 500 28.81 0.75 -3.91
C VAL A 500 28.07 1.77 -3.04
N LYS A 501 27.02 1.35 -2.33
CA LYS A 501 26.19 2.22 -1.48
C LYS A 501 26.83 2.55 -0.14
N SER A 502 27.48 1.57 0.50
CA SER A 502 28.03 1.75 1.85
C SER A 502 29.19 0.80 2.17
N TYR A 503 29.82 1.04 3.32
CA TYR A 503 30.85 0.20 3.92
C TYR A 503 30.46 -0.22 5.35
N GLU A 504 30.89 -1.41 5.76
CA GLU A 504 31.00 -1.79 7.17
C GLU A 504 32.47 -2.14 7.47
N VAL A 505 33.03 -1.55 8.52
CA VAL A 505 34.35 -1.90 9.05
C VAL A 505 34.21 -2.55 10.41
N GLY A 506 34.69 -3.79 10.51
CA GLY A 506 34.86 -4.52 11.75
C GLY A 506 36.30 -4.37 12.24
N TYR A 507 36.47 -4.11 13.54
CA TYR A 507 37.77 -3.87 14.16
C TYR A 507 37.87 -4.51 15.54
N SER A 508 39.08 -4.92 15.96
CA SER A 508 39.34 -5.40 17.32
C SER A 508 40.83 -5.42 17.63
N THR A 509 41.18 -5.39 18.92
CA THR A 509 42.51 -5.76 19.43
C THR A 509 42.73 -7.28 19.49
N THR A 510 41.67 -8.08 19.35
CA THR A 510 41.79 -9.54 19.24
C THR A 510 42.37 -9.91 17.86
N PRO A 511 43.51 -10.61 17.79
CA PRO A 511 44.12 -10.97 16.51
C PRO A 511 43.18 -11.75 15.59
N VAL A 512 43.26 -11.48 14.29
CA VAL A 512 42.52 -12.24 13.27
C VAL A 512 43.13 -13.63 13.13
N GLY A 513 42.30 -14.67 13.28
CA GLY A 513 42.72 -16.06 13.08
C GLY A 513 42.74 -16.47 11.60
N ASN A 514 42.87 -17.78 11.37
CA ASN A 514 42.82 -18.36 10.01
C ASN A 514 41.43 -18.22 9.34
N ASP A 515 40.38 -18.00 10.13
CA ASP A 515 39.02 -17.74 9.65
C ASP A 515 38.68 -16.25 9.86
N THR A 516 38.76 -15.49 8.77
CA THR A 516 38.43 -14.06 8.74
C THR A 516 36.93 -13.80 8.84
N ALA A 517 36.08 -14.75 8.43
CA ALA A 517 34.63 -14.61 8.45
C ALA A 517 34.09 -14.84 9.86
N ALA A 518 34.46 -15.94 10.51
CA ALA A 518 34.09 -16.20 11.90
C ALA A 518 34.62 -15.12 12.86
N TRP A 519 35.82 -14.57 12.62
CA TRP A 519 36.30 -13.38 13.34
C TRP A 519 35.40 -12.17 13.09
N PHE A 520 35.13 -11.82 11.83
CA PHE A 520 34.34 -10.65 11.48
C PHE A 520 32.91 -10.72 12.01
N ASP A 521 32.26 -11.88 11.97
CA ASP A 521 30.87 -12.04 12.41
C ASP A 521 30.75 -11.96 13.94
N THR A 522 31.75 -12.41 14.70
CA THR A 522 31.71 -12.47 16.17
C THR A 522 32.22 -11.24 16.92
N ILE A 523 33.00 -10.34 16.27
CA ILE A 523 33.48 -9.12 16.93
C ILE A 523 32.36 -8.11 17.23
N ALA A 524 32.37 -7.57 18.46
CA ALA A 524 31.39 -6.58 18.92
C ALA A 524 31.63 -5.15 18.37
N GLN A 525 32.83 -4.87 17.85
CA GLN A 525 33.23 -3.55 17.35
C GLN A 525 33.10 -3.47 15.82
N LYS A 526 31.97 -2.91 15.36
CA LYS A 526 31.69 -2.65 13.95
C LYS A 526 31.22 -1.21 13.77
N THR A 527 31.47 -0.61 12.61
CA THR A 527 30.94 0.71 12.25
C THR A 527 30.55 0.79 10.78
N THR A 528 29.39 1.40 10.53
CA THR A 528 28.90 1.85 9.22
C THR A 528 28.90 3.38 9.09
N ASN A 529 29.23 4.11 10.17
CA ASN A 529 29.37 5.57 10.17
C ASN A 529 30.74 5.95 9.56
N LEU A 530 30.80 5.86 8.23
CA LEU A 530 31.99 6.02 7.41
C LEU A 530 31.72 7.02 6.28
N ALA A 531 32.77 7.53 5.64
CA ALA A 531 32.61 8.41 4.49
C ALA A 531 31.91 7.68 3.33
N ALA A 532 31.01 8.38 2.62
CA ALA A 532 30.31 7.83 1.46
C ALA A 532 31.30 7.25 0.44
N PRO A 533 31.00 6.11 -0.22
CA PRO A 533 31.90 5.50 -1.19
C PRO A 533 32.31 6.45 -2.33
N ALA A 534 33.60 6.48 -2.62
CA ALA A 534 34.16 7.26 -3.73
C ALA A 534 33.88 6.58 -5.08
N GLN A 535 34.21 7.27 -6.17
CA GLN A 535 34.08 6.70 -7.52
C GLN A 535 34.88 5.38 -7.63
N PRO A 536 34.32 4.31 -8.21
CA PRO A 536 35.01 3.03 -8.32
C PRO A 536 36.41 3.12 -8.93
N GLY A 537 37.35 2.36 -8.37
CA GLY A 537 38.75 2.37 -8.79
C GLY A 537 39.56 3.61 -8.35
N THR A 538 38.95 4.59 -7.69
CA THR A 538 39.70 5.72 -7.08
C THR A 538 40.20 5.38 -5.68
N TYR A 539 41.26 6.06 -5.23
CA TYR A 539 41.78 5.89 -3.87
C TYR A 539 40.92 6.65 -2.85
N GLN A 540 40.47 5.96 -1.81
CA GLN A 540 39.64 6.50 -0.74
C GLN A 540 40.33 6.37 0.63
N LEU A 541 40.05 7.32 1.51
CA LEU A 541 40.32 7.22 2.94
C LEU A 541 38.99 7.11 3.70
N VAL A 542 38.94 6.25 4.73
CA VAL A 542 37.81 6.14 5.66
C VAL A 542 38.34 6.13 7.10
N THR A 543 37.61 6.77 8.02
CA THR A 543 38.07 6.94 9.42
C THR A 543 37.22 6.11 10.37
N VAL A 544 37.87 5.22 11.13
CA VAL A 544 37.28 4.49 12.25
C VAL A 544 37.58 5.27 13.54
N TYR A 545 36.55 5.52 14.35
CA TYR A 545 36.67 6.19 15.65
C TYR A 545 36.44 5.18 16.80
N GLY A 546 36.89 5.52 18.01
CA GLY A 546 36.69 4.66 19.19
C GLY A 546 37.77 3.61 19.39
N VAL A 547 38.94 3.81 18.76
CA VAL A 547 40.16 3.03 19.03
C VAL A 547 40.95 3.68 20.16
N THR A 548 41.82 2.91 20.83
CA THR A 548 42.55 3.34 22.04
C THR A 548 44.05 3.50 21.76
N LEU A 549 44.61 4.64 22.17
CA LEU A 549 46.05 4.91 22.13
C LEU A 549 46.89 3.80 22.80
N GLY A 550 47.91 3.33 22.09
CA GLY A 550 48.87 2.31 22.53
C GLY A 550 48.51 0.87 22.13
N GLU A 551 47.23 0.60 21.86
CA GLU A 551 46.73 -0.73 21.49
C GLU A 551 46.98 -1.06 20.02
N SER A 552 47.11 -2.35 19.69
CA SER A 552 47.20 -2.83 18.30
C SER A 552 45.85 -3.35 17.84
N TYR A 553 45.27 -2.73 16.80
CA TYR A 553 44.00 -3.13 16.21
C TYR A 553 44.22 -3.79 14.85
N CYS A 554 43.39 -4.79 14.55
CA CYS A 554 43.16 -5.28 13.20
C CYS A 554 41.78 -4.84 12.70
N PHE A 555 41.68 -4.60 11.40
CA PHE A 555 40.54 -4.06 10.67
C PHE A 555 40.26 -4.94 9.45
N ILE A 556 38.97 -5.16 9.18
CA ILE A 556 38.45 -5.80 7.97
C ILE A 556 37.26 -4.97 7.48
N LEU A 557 37.07 -4.85 6.17
CA LEU A 557 36.00 -4.11 5.52
C LEU A 557 35.16 -5.02 4.61
N ARG A 558 33.88 -4.74 4.50
CA ARG A 558 33.04 -5.11 3.35
C ARG A 558 32.25 -3.91 2.84
N SER A 559 31.85 -3.94 1.57
CA SER A 559 30.94 -2.97 0.97
C SER A 559 29.59 -3.60 0.63
N PHE A 560 28.56 -2.78 0.53
CA PHE A 560 27.23 -3.18 0.07
C PHE A 560 26.80 -2.35 -1.15
N ASP A 561 26.10 -2.96 -2.10
CA ASP A 561 25.41 -2.29 -3.20
C ASP A 561 24.10 -1.60 -2.74
N ASP A 562 23.31 -1.10 -3.69
CA ASP A 562 21.99 -0.51 -3.44
C ASP A 562 20.88 -1.54 -3.13
N TYR A 563 21.12 -2.82 -3.38
CA TYR A 563 20.16 -3.91 -3.15
C TYR A 563 20.34 -4.61 -1.80
N GLY A 564 21.54 -4.55 -1.22
CA GLY A 564 21.95 -5.19 0.02
C GLY A 564 22.90 -6.39 -0.14
N ASN A 565 23.48 -6.65 -1.31
CA ASN A 565 24.48 -7.71 -1.46
C ASN A 565 25.82 -7.25 -0.85
N ALA A 566 26.42 -8.11 -0.03
CA ALA A 566 27.71 -7.84 0.62
C ALA A 566 28.89 -8.33 -0.23
N SER A 567 29.90 -7.50 -0.40
CA SER A 567 31.19 -7.93 -0.96
C SER A 567 31.85 -9.00 -0.09
N ALA A 568 32.72 -9.81 -0.68
CA ALA A 568 33.65 -10.61 0.11
C ALA A 568 34.50 -9.71 1.04
N LEU A 569 34.77 -10.19 2.26
CA LEU A 569 35.59 -9.49 3.25
C LEU A 569 36.97 -9.14 2.70
N SER A 570 37.46 -7.95 3.01
CA SER A 570 38.74 -7.43 2.52
C SER A 570 39.95 -8.26 2.95
N ASN A 571 41.15 -7.89 2.49
CA ASN A 571 42.36 -8.27 3.21
C ASN A 571 42.33 -7.72 4.65
N VAL A 572 43.04 -8.36 5.57
CA VAL A 572 43.23 -7.84 6.92
C VAL A 572 44.21 -6.67 6.87
N ALA A 573 43.90 -5.60 7.59
CA ALA A 573 44.80 -4.48 7.85
C ALA A 573 45.01 -4.37 9.37
N CYS A 574 46.25 -4.42 9.86
CA CYS A 574 46.54 -4.22 11.28
C CYS A 574 47.50 -3.06 11.50
N GLY A 575 47.41 -2.40 12.65
CA GLY A 575 48.30 -1.32 13.04
C GLY A 575 48.17 -0.98 14.53
N THR A 576 49.28 -0.52 15.12
CA THR A 576 49.29 0.03 16.48
C THR A 576 48.80 1.47 16.44
N ILE A 577 47.84 1.79 17.30
CA ILE A 577 47.29 3.14 17.44
C ILE A 577 48.32 3.99 18.17
N VAL A 578 49.17 4.65 17.40
CA VAL A 578 50.05 5.68 17.91
C VAL A 578 49.34 7.03 17.80
N ALA A 579 49.43 7.84 18.85
CA ALA A 579 49.22 9.27 18.70
C ALA A 579 50.34 9.75 17.78
N VAL A 580 50.01 10.01 16.51
CA VAL A 580 50.91 10.70 15.60
C VAL A 580 51.08 12.11 16.16
N ALA A 581 52.17 12.31 16.91
CA ALA A 581 52.73 13.62 17.12
C ALA A 581 52.87 14.29 15.75
N GLU A 582 52.56 15.60 15.69
CA GLU A 582 52.62 16.40 14.46
C GLU A 582 53.89 16.05 13.67
N PRO A 583 53.74 15.54 12.43
CA PRO A 583 54.67 14.55 11.89
C PRO A 583 56.09 15.12 11.83
N GLU A 584 57.04 14.40 12.43
CA GLU A 584 58.47 14.71 12.28
C GLU A 584 58.81 14.54 10.80
N VAL A 585 58.89 15.67 10.08
CA VAL A 585 59.06 15.69 8.62
C VAL A 585 60.47 15.23 8.29
N ALA A 586 60.62 13.93 8.01
CA ALA A 586 61.80 13.38 7.36
C ALA A 586 62.13 14.24 6.12
N ASP A 587 63.33 14.83 6.12
CA ASP A 587 63.56 16.15 5.50
C ASP A 587 63.03 16.29 4.07
N ARG A 588 61.90 17.01 3.98
CA ARG A 588 61.45 17.70 2.78
C ARG A 588 61.09 19.14 3.15
N THR A 589 62.06 19.84 3.71
CA THR A 589 62.07 21.30 3.87
C THR A 589 61.46 21.96 2.62
N PRO A 590 60.31 22.67 2.72
CA PRO A 590 59.68 23.29 1.56
C PRO A 590 60.57 24.39 0.97
N ALA A 591 61.36 24.03 -0.04
CA ALA A 591 62.34 24.89 -0.69
C ALA A 591 61.71 25.94 -1.64
N ARG A 592 60.38 26.04 -1.66
CA ARG A 592 59.62 26.94 -2.53
C ARG A 592 58.32 27.41 -1.87
N PHE A 593 57.85 28.57 -2.32
CA PHE A 593 56.48 29.01 -2.15
C PHE A 593 55.60 28.40 -3.24
N MET A 594 54.53 27.68 -2.87
CA MET A 594 53.65 26.99 -3.81
C MET A 594 52.19 27.01 -3.36
N LEU A 595 51.28 27.32 -4.28
CA LEU A 595 49.85 27.08 -4.15
C LEU A 595 49.47 25.87 -5.02
N ALA A 596 49.01 24.78 -4.40
CA ALA A 596 48.60 23.58 -5.12
C ALA A 596 47.25 23.79 -5.83
N GLN A 597 46.90 22.88 -6.74
CA GLN A 597 45.55 22.85 -7.29
C GLN A 597 44.58 22.26 -6.26
N SER A 598 43.44 22.94 -6.09
CA SER A 598 42.32 22.53 -5.24
C SER A 598 41.72 21.21 -5.71
N TYR A 599 41.29 20.37 -4.77
CA TYR A 599 40.68 19.07 -5.06
C TYR A 599 39.52 18.76 -4.08
N PRO A 600 38.34 18.32 -4.56
CA PRO A 600 37.93 18.22 -5.97
C PRO A 600 37.87 19.59 -6.68
N ASN A 601 38.01 19.55 -8.01
CA ASN A 601 37.84 20.69 -8.92
C ASN A 601 37.41 20.13 -10.29
N PRO A 602 36.14 20.26 -10.73
CA PRO A 602 35.10 21.11 -10.14
C PRO A 602 34.68 20.76 -8.70
N LEU A 603 34.19 21.78 -7.98
CA LEU A 603 33.58 21.69 -6.66
C LEU A 603 32.05 21.64 -6.80
N HIS A 604 31.40 20.58 -6.30
CA HIS A 604 29.94 20.53 -6.18
C HIS A 604 29.53 21.24 -4.89
N ALA A 605 29.01 22.46 -5.02
CA ALA A 605 28.63 23.29 -3.89
C ALA A 605 27.53 22.63 -3.05
N ALA A 606 27.56 22.83 -1.72
CA ALA A 606 26.69 22.20 -0.71
C ALA A 606 26.77 20.66 -0.58
N GLN A 607 27.21 19.93 -1.61
CA GLN A 607 27.37 18.47 -1.58
C GLN A 607 28.79 18.03 -1.14
N SER A 608 29.79 18.87 -1.37
CA SER A 608 31.20 18.55 -1.14
C SER A 608 32.01 19.80 -0.75
N ASN A 609 33.19 19.58 -0.18
CA ASN A 609 34.18 20.61 0.09
C ASN A 609 35.42 20.40 -0.78
N THR A 610 36.07 21.48 -1.20
CA THR A 610 37.39 21.45 -1.87
C THR A 610 38.51 21.74 -0.88
N LEU A 611 39.63 21.03 -0.99
CA LEU A 611 40.82 21.23 -0.18
C LEU A 611 41.88 22.00 -0.98
N ILE A 612 42.31 23.15 -0.47
CA ILE A 612 43.39 23.97 -1.03
C ILE A 612 44.64 23.76 -0.16
N ARG A 613 45.72 23.25 -0.76
CA ARG A 613 47.03 23.04 -0.11
C ARG A 613 48.05 24.09 -0.55
N TYR A 614 48.96 24.49 0.34
CA TYR A 614 50.04 25.41 0.03
C TYR A 614 51.31 25.17 0.85
N GLU A 615 52.46 25.54 0.28
CA GLU A 615 53.80 25.48 0.87
C GLU A 615 54.36 26.90 1.05
N LEU A 616 54.96 27.17 2.21
CA LEU A 616 55.66 28.41 2.53
C LEU A 616 57.14 28.13 2.78
N GLN A 617 58.02 29.01 2.29
CA GLN A 617 59.48 28.89 2.39
C GLN A 617 60.10 29.80 3.47
N GLN A 618 59.33 30.78 3.97
CA GLN A 618 59.78 31.88 4.81
C GLN A 618 60.26 31.40 6.19
N THR A 619 61.54 31.59 6.50
CA THR A 619 62.18 31.12 7.75
C THR A 619 61.67 31.83 9.02
N GLN A 620 60.91 32.92 8.87
CA GLN A 620 60.30 33.69 9.96
C GLN A 620 58.80 33.86 9.68
N PRO A 621 57.91 33.87 10.69
CA PRO A 621 56.48 33.99 10.47
C PRO A 621 56.05 35.32 9.81
N VAL A 622 55.59 35.24 8.56
CA VAL A 622 55.08 36.39 7.80
C VAL A 622 53.55 36.43 7.83
N PRO A 623 52.91 37.60 7.61
CA PRO A 623 51.48 37.65 7.34
C PRO A 623 51.14 36.86 6.07
N VAL A 624 50.17 35.96 6.17
CA VAL A 624 49.66 35.12 5.09
C VAL A 624 48.16 35.33 4.94
N THR A 625 47.74 35.51 3.69
CA THR A 625 46.31 35.56 3.33
C THR A 625 46.02 34.60 2.19
N LEU A 626 44.96 33.80 2.35
CA LEU A 626 44.39 32.99 1.27
C LEU A 626 42.93 33.40 1.08
N ARG A 627 42.59 33.83 -0.12
CA ARG A 627 41.28 34.46 -0.45
C ARG A 627 40.74 33.90 -1.76
N VAL A 628 39.42 33.80 -1.87
CA VAL A 628 38.68 33.41 -3.08
C VAL A 628 38.06 34.64 -3.72
N TYR A 629 38.07 34.69 -5.05
CA TYR A 629 37.58 35.76 -5.90
C TYR A 629 36.68 35.22 -7.03
N ASP A 630 35.73 36.02 -7.47
CA ASP A 630 34.91 35.74 -8.67
C ASP A 630 35.65 36.09 -9.98
N LEU A 631 34.96 35.96 -11.12
CA LEU A 631 35.47 36.33 -12.44
C LEU A 631 35.68 37.85 -12.64
N LEU A 632 35.10 38.70 -11.79
CA LEU A 632 35.20 40.16 -11.85
C LEU A 632 36.27 40.71 -10.91
N GLY A 633 36.80 39.86 -10.00
CA GLY A 633 37.81 40.21 -9.01
C GLY A 633 37.23 40.65 -7.66
N HIS A 634 35.94 40.45 -7.40
CA HIS A 634 35.35 40.69 -6.08
C HIS A 634 35.79 39.59 -5.10
N GLU A 635 36.07 39.96 -3.85
CA GLU A 635 36.43 39.01 -2.80
C GLU A 635 35.19 38.24 -2.33
N VAL A 636 35.22 36.92 -2.50
CA VAL A 636 34.10 36.01 -2.21
C VAL A 636 34.24 35.42 -0.80
N ARG A 637 35.46 35.02 -0.42
CA ARG A 637 35.74 34.41 0.89
C ARG A 637 37.20 34.56 1.32
N HIS A 638 37.44 35.12 2.50
CA HIS A 638 38.75 35.06 3.16
C HIS A 638 38.90 33.72 3.92
N LEU A 639 39.78 32.84 3.45
CA LEU A 639 39.96 31.48 4.00
C LEU A 639 41.07 31.40 5.07
N VAL A 640 42.14 32.19 4.91
CA VAL A 640 43.26 32.25 5.87
C VAL A 640 43.67 33.71 6.06
N LYS A 641 43.88 34.13 7.31
CA LYS A 641 44.39 35.45 7.70
C LYS A 641 45.25 35.31 8.96
N ALA A 642 46.47 34.80 8.81
CA ALA A 642 47.32 34.37 9.93
C ALA A 642 48.76 34.89 9.78
N LYS A 643 49.59 34.72 10.83
CA LYS A 643 51.05 34.73 10.67
C LYS A 643 51.52 33.28 10.59
N GLN A 644 52.25 32.92 9.54
CA GLN A 644 52.72 31.55 9.29
C GLN A 644 54.19 31.58 8.83
N GLY A 645 54.97 30.61 9.30
CA GLY A 645 56.36 30.39 8.88
C GLY A 645 56.47 29.31 7.81
N ARG A 646 57.69 28.83 7.59
CA ARG A 646 57.98 27.70 6.69
C ARG A 646 57.18 26.47 7.10
N GLY A 647 56.52 25.83 6.12
CA GLY A 647 55.69 24.66 6.35
C GLY A 647 54.77 24.35 5.17
N ALA A 648 54.09 23.21 5.25
CA ALA A 648 53.01 22.85 4.34
C ALA A 648 51.67 22.94 5.09
N TYR A 649 50.67 23.53 4.44
CA TYR A 649 49.39 23.90 5.03
C TYR A 649 48.23 23.47 4.12
N ALA A 650 47.03 23.36 4.70
CA ALA A 650 45.80 23.11 3.96
C ALA A 650 44.63 23.87 4.57
N VAL A 651 43.66 24.26 3.74
CA VAL A 651 42.37 24.81 4.17
C VAL A 651 41.25 24.24 3.30
N SER A 652 40.08 24.03 3.90
CA SER A 652 38.87 23.56 3.22
C SER A 652 37.98 24.73 2.84
N TRP A 653 37.30 24.65 1.70
CA TRP A 653 36.22 25.57 1.31
C TRP A 653 35.00 24.77 0.82
N ASP A 654 33.81 25.22 1.21
CA ASP A 654 32.51 24.57 1.03
C ASP A 654 31.65 25.20 -0.08
N GLY A 655 32.22 26.17 -0.81
CA GLY A 655 31.49 26.92 -1.83
C GLY A 655 30.59 28.02 -1.26
N ARG A 656 30.84 28.52 -0.04
CA ARG A 656 30.12 29.66 0.54
C ARG A 656 30.91 30.97 0.51
N ASP A 657 30.20 32.09 0.34
CA ASP A 657 30.76 33.43 0.46
C ASP A 657 30.93 33.88 1.93
N GLU A 658 31.38 35.12 2.18
CA GLU A 658 31.53 35.67 3.55
C GLU A 658 30.20 35.74 4.34
N SER A 659 29.06 35.88 3.68
CA SER A 659 27.73 35.87 4.32
C SER A 659 27.25 34.46 4.69
N GLY A 660 27.88 33.42 4.14
CA GLY A 660 27.46 32.03 4.28
C GLY A 660 26.46 31.56 3.21
N ALA A 661 26.15 32.40 2.21
CA ALA A 661 25.35 31.99 1.06
C ALA A 661 26.19 31.13 0.10
N LEU A 662 25.53 30.23 -0.62
CA LEU A 662 26.19 29.38 -1.63
C LEU A 662 26.46 30.18 -2.90
N VAL A 663 27.70 30.12 -3.39
CA VAL A 663 28.11 30.82 -4.61
C VAL A 663 27.41 30.24 -5.86
N THR A 664 27.46 30.97 -6.97
CA THR A 664 26.94 30.49 -8.26
C THR A 664 27.85 29.43 -8.89
N ALA A 665 27.29 28.60 -9.77
CA ALA A 665 28.13 27.80 -10.65
C ALA A 665 28.92 28.74 -11.58
N GLY A 666 30.21 28.47 -11.79
CA GLY A 666 31.09 29.39 -12.51
C GLY A 666 32.57 29.16 -12.24
N VAL A 667 33.40 30.07 -12.76
CA VAL A 667 34.85 30.07 -12.52
C VAL A 667 35.18 31.03 -11.38
N TYR A 668 36.04 30.57 -10.48
CA TYR A 668 36.58 31.33 -9.35
C TYR A 668 38.10 31.26 -9.37
N PHE A 669 38.75 32.18 -8.66
CA PHE A 669 40.19 32.18 -8.47
C PHE A 669 40.51 32.24 -6.98
N TYR A 670 41.52 31.51 -6.53
CA TYR A 670 42.04 31.65 -5.16
C TYR A 670 43.49 32.10 -5.19
N GLU A 671 43.79 33.07 -4.32
CA GLU A 671 45.06 33.77 -4.24
C GLU A 671 45.69 33.56 -2.87
N LEU A 672 46.94 33.09 -2.86
CA LEU A 672 47.79 33.05 -1.69
C LEU A 672 48.78 34.21 -1.74
N ARG A 673 48.92 34.95 -0.64
CA ARG A 673 50.03 35.88 -0.38
C ARG A 673 50.78 35.49 0.89
N ALA A 674 52.10 35.64 0.88
CA ALA A 674 52.95 35.49 2.07
C ALA A 674 54.12 36.49 2.01
N GLY A 675 53.95 37.65 2.66
CA GLY A 675 54.76 38.83 2.36
C GLY A 675 54.61 39.23 0.88
N ASP A 676 55.72 39.49 0.19
CA ASP A 676 55.74 39.89 -1.22
C ASP A 676 55.43 38.75 -2.22
N LEU A 677 55.43 37.49 -1.76
CA LEU A 677 55.16 36.34 -2.63
C LEU A 677 53.65 36.16 -2.86
N ARG A 678 53.24 36.01 -4.12
CA ARG A 678 51.85 35.85 -4.56
C ARG A 678 51.71 34.72 -5.58
N GLN A 679 50.74 33.84 -5.41
CA GLN A 679 50.32 32.85 -6.43
C GLN A 679 48.80 32.78 -6.50
N VAL A 680 48.27 32.51 -7.70
CA VAL A 680 46.84 32.40 -7.99
C VAL A 680 46.58 31.09 -8.73
N LYS A 681 45.44 30.45 -8.44
CA LYS A 681 44.97 29.25 -9.14
C LYS A 681 43.47 29.38 -9.48
N LYS A 682 43.04 28.65 -10.51
CA LYS A 682 41.65 28.59 -10.96
C LYS A 682 40.88 27.50 -10.21
N LEU A 683 39.61 27.75 -9.93
CA LEU A 683 38.63 26.80 -9.40
C LEU A 683 37.37 26.87 -10.28
N VAL A 684 36.65 25.75 -10.42
CA VAL A 684 35.34 25.71 -11.07
C VAL A 684 34.32 25.22 -10.04
N VAL A 685 33.24 25.96 -9.84
CA VAL A 685 32.11 25.54 -9.01
C VAL A 685 30.97 25.09 -9.92
N VAL A 686 30.36 23.97 -9.56
CA VAL A 686 29.14 23.43 -10.16
C VAL A 686 28.08 23.24 -9.07
N ARG A 687 26.84 22.98 -9.51
CA ARG A 687 25.67 22.69 -8.68
C ARG A 687 25.07 21.37 -9.14
#